data_AF-A0A8C2T4A9-F1
#
_entry.id   AF-A0A8C2T4A9-F1
#
_cell.length_a   1.000
_cell.length_b   1.000
_cell.length_c   1.000
_cell.angle_alpha   90.00
_cell.angle_beta   90.00
_cell.angle_gamma   90.00
#
_symmetry.space_group_name_H-M   'P 1'
#
loop_
_entity.id
_entity.type
_entity.pdbx_description
1 polymer ?
#
loop_
_entity_poly.entity_id
_entity_poly.type
_entity_poly.pdbx_seq_one_letter_code
_entity_poly.pdbx_strand_id
1 'polypeptide(L)'
;GAMAEAEYHRLEDPEEESPPGEEELLLHVTEGRQGSWHHIKNLDDFFTKISCCKNGFACMLLSDLFELGQFVFVVAFSAFLLCCVRYDVLFADRPLNRSHVPPERSKVTLPDAVLPAPQCARRIAASGWLVFLLAMAALFWLCRLLKVLRGLFDYWDIRRFYGEALRIPALCNYSWQEVQARLIGLQREHQICIHKKELTELDIYHRILRFKNYMVAMVNKSLLPVRFRLPLLGPVVFLTRGLLYNLELLLFRGPGALFLNSWSLRPQYKRAGERLALARRLARSTVLLGAANLLLCPLVLVWQLLYAFFSYAEVLRRRPGVLGTRRWSLYGRLYLRHFNELQHELTARLGRGHRPATRYMNSFPSPMMAVLARHVAFFAGSVLAVLIALTVYDEDVLTVQHILTAITMLGLLLTVARSFIPDEHSVQCPEQLLQRVLAHTHYMPQQWRGSAGAAETRNEMGQLFQYKAMFIVEELLSPILTPLILIFALPPRALDIVDFFRNFTVEVVGVGDVCSFAQLDVRRHGNPQWLSEGQTEASVYQRAENGKTELSLMHFAISNPRWQPPPHSGMFLSHVKERLQRDAAPHGPAEGALRASLLGDGCAAVRASGAVGGRGDWGGWGWDVVGAGGSLGAVRLWQWGSHWAGFLPHSGAVPPRSPVLSESHLLSLSRSAVLAEVASAEMSLHAIYIHEVSSAGRTAPSPPSHTPCECRWGAGGAPRPTRGCGALTCPVPCALCPVPGSAARASQHELREMPLGGWAEEDEDEEDEEEEEQTTR
;
A
#
# COMPACT_ATOMS: atom_id res chain seq x y z
N GLY A 1 -29.54 63.68 -48.88
CA GLY A 1 -28.32 63.69 -49.71
C GLY A 1 -27.32 62.74 -49.09
N ALA A 2 -26.54 62.03 -49.89
CA ALA A 2 -25.68 60.93 -49.43
C ALA A 2 -24.39 61.40 -48.73
N MET A 3 -23.90 60.57 -47.81
CA MET A 3 -22.49 60.40 -47.43
C MET A 3 -22.43 59.05 -46.69
N ALA A 4 -22.19 57.93 -47.38
CA ALA A 4 -20.93 57.47 -48.01
C ALA A 4 -20.07 56.69 -47.00
N GLU A 5 -19.88 55.40 -47.29
CA GLU A 5 -19.01 54.48 -46.57
C GLU A 5 -17.53 54.90 -46.72
N ALA A 6 -16.70 54.56 -45.73
CA ALA A 6 -15.25 54.65 -45.82
C ALA A 6 -14.63 53.31 -45.39
N GLU A 7 -13.67 52.86 -46.19
CA GLU A 7 -13.18 51.49 -46.28
C GLU A 7 -12.08 51.18 -45.24
N TYR A 8 -11.92 49.91 -44.88
CA TYR A 8 -10.86 49.47 -43.96
C TYR A 8 -9.48 49.61 -44.60
N HIS A 9 -8.66 50.54 -44.12
CA HIS A 9 -7.22 50.52 -44.34
C HIS A 9 -6.44 50.34 -43.04
N ARG A 10 -5.59 49.31 -43.05
CA ARG A 10 -4.63 48.95 -42.01
C ARG A 10 -3.51 49.99 -41.99
N LEU A 11 -3.25 50.60 -40.83
CA LEU A 11 -2.05 51.39 -40.58
C LEU A 11 -1.14 50.63 -39.62
N GLU A 12 0.16 50.78 -39.83
CA GLU A 12 1.22 50.14 -39.06
C GLU A 12 1.58 51.05 -37.87
N ASP A 13 1.69 50.47 -36.68
CA ASP A 13 2.06 51.20 -35.46
C ASP A 13 3.59 51.43 -35.38
N PRO A 14 4.06 52.50 -34.72
CA PRO A 14 5.47 52.89 -34.73
C PRO A 14 6.35 52.07 -33.76
N GLU A 15 7.64 52.02 -34.07
CA GLU A 15 8.68 51.48 -33.19
C GLU A 15 8.96 52.43 -32.01
N GLU A 16 8.89 51.94 -30.76
CA GLU A 16 9.59 52.60 -29.63
C GLU A 16 9.97 51.60 -28.50
N GLU A 17 11.29 51.43 -28.36
CA GLU A 17 12.08 51.05 -27.18
C GLU A 17 11.60 49.98 -26.18
N SER A 18 12.25 48.80 -26.26
CA SER A 18 12.47 47.90 -25.11
C SER A 18 13.93 48.02 -24.63
N PRO A 19 14.22 47.88 -23.32
CA PRO A 19 15.55 48.15 -22.77
C PRO A 19 16.60 47.11 -23.21
N PRO A 20 17.87 47.51 -23.42
CA PRO A 20 18.94 46.60 -23.84
C PRO A 20 19.46 45.79 -22.65
N GLY A 21 19.46 44.46 -22.74
CA GLY A 21 19.90 43.65 -21.61
C GLY A 21 19.86 42.12 -21.71
N GLU A 22 19.66 41.53 -22.89
CA GLU A 22 19.83 40.08 -23.09
C GLU A 22 20.74 39.84 -24.31
N GLU A 23 22.05 40.02 -24.12
CA GLU A 23 23.01 39.33 -24.97
C GLU A 23 22.81 37.84 -24.79
N GLU A 24 22.38 37.17 -25.86
CA GLU A 24 22.36 35.72 -25.97
C GLU A 24 23.80 35.22 -25.81
N LEU A 25 24.16 34.86 -24.57
CA LEU A 25 25.49 34.41 -24.20
C LEU A 25 25.74 33.03 -24.81
N LEU A 26 26.04 33.02 -26.11
CA LEU A 26 26.58 31.91 -26.89
C LEU A 26 27.97 31.58 -26.37
N LEU A 27 27.98 30.97 -25.19
CA LEU A 27 29.15 30.46 -24.52
C LEU A 27 29.67 29.31 -25.39
N HIS A 28 30.66 29.61 -26.23
CA HIS A 28 31.33 28.66 -27.10
C HIS A 28 32.12 27.67 -26.24
N VAL A 29 31.42 26.65 -25.73
CA VAL A 29 32.01 25.54 -24.96
C VAL A 29 32.89 24.76 -25.92
N THR A 30 34.21 24.89 -25.73
CA THR A 30 35.21 24.12 -26.47
C THR A 30 34.91 22.62 -26.41
N GLU A 31 35.18 21.90 -27.50
CA GLU A 31 34.85 20.48 -27.67
C GLU A 31 35.75 19.55 -26.82
N GLY A 32 35.68 19.70 -25.49
CA GLY A 32 36.33 18.85 -24.51
C GLY A 32 35.45 17.68 -24.08
N ARG A 33 35.35 16.65 -24.92
CA ARG A 33 34.81 15.31 -24.57
C ARG A 33 33.51 15.35 -23.73
N GLN A 34 32.52 16.08 -24.22
CA GLN A 34 31.25 16.34 -23.53
C GLN A 34 30.53 15.05 -23.12
N GLY A 35 30.21 14.92 -21.82
CA GLY A 35 29.39 13.80 -21.33
C GLY A 35 27.93 13.95 -21.76
N SER A 36 27.28 12.84 -22.11
CA SER A 36 25.88 12.78 -22.61
C SER A 36 24.80 13.33 -21.66
N TRP A 37 25.18 13.84 -20.49
CA TRP A 37 24.33 14.14 -19.34
C TRP A 37 24.22 15.64 -19.02
N HIS A 38 24.89 16.50 -19.79
CA HIS A 38 24.69 17.95 -19.71
C HIS A 38 23.29 18.31 -20.27
N HIS A 39 22.49 19.02 -19.48
CA HIS A 39 21.14 19.49 -19.83
C HIS A 39 20.11 18.40 -20.22
N ILE A 40 19.48 17.80 -19.21
CA ILE A 40 18.35 16.87 -19.42
C ILE A 40 17.03 17.64 -19.55
N LYS A 41 16.38 17.53 -20.71
CA LYS A 41 15.15 18.28 -21.05
C LYS A 41 13.95 18.02 -20.13
N ASN A 42 13.84 16.83 -19.54
CA ASN A 42 12.76 16.47 -18.61
C ASN A 42 13.32 15.77 -17.36
N LEU A 43 13.80 16.58 -16.42
CA LEU A 43 14.38 16.13 -15.16
C LEU A 43 13.39 15.33 -14.29
N ASP A 44 12.10 15.62 -14.37
CA ASP A 44 11.09 14.98 -13.52
C ASP A 44 10.90 13.51 -13.89
N ASP A 45 10.80 13.21 -15.19
CA ASP A 45 10.74 11.83 -15.70
C ASP A 45 12.06 11.08 -15.44
N PHE A 46 13.20 11.75 -15.64
CA PHE A 46 14.53 11.20 -15.36
C PHE A 46 14.69 10.77 -13.88
N PHE A 47 14.42 11.66 -12.92
CA PHE A 47 14.51 11.31 -11.50
C PHE A 47 13.46 10.30 -11.06
N THR A 48 12.25 10.32 -11.64
CA THR A 48 11.21 9.33 -11.37
C THR A 48 11.68 7.93 -11.77
N LYS A 49 12.25 7.78 -12.97
CA LYS A 49 12.81 6.52 -13.45
C LYS A 49 14.01 6.08 -12.60
N ILE A 50 14.95 6.98 -12.28
CA ILE A 50 16.07 6.70 -11.34
C ILE A 50 15.57 6.13 -10.01
N SER A 51 14.56 6.74 -9.39
CA SER A 51 14.00 6.24 -8.14
C SER A 51 13.27 4.90 -8.29
N CYS A 52 12.81 4.54 -9.49
CA CYS A 52 12.18 3.26 -9.78
C CYS A 52 13.20 2.14 -10.01
N CYS A 53 14.39 2.46 -10.52
CA CYS A 53 15.43 1.49 -10.88
C CYS A 53 16.14 0.77 -9.71
N LYS A 54 15.71 0.94 -8.46
CA LYS A 54 16.41 0.38 -7.27
C LYS A 54 16.64 -1.14 -7.35
N ASN A 55 15.71 -1.87 -7.96
CA ASN A 55 15.77 -3.32 -8.18
C ASN A 55 16.79 -3.76 -9.24
N GLY A 56 17.45 -2.80 -9.91
CA GLY A 56 18.30 -3.03 -11.06
C GLY A 56 17.52 -3.15 -12.37
N PHE A 57 18.22 -2.82 -13.45
CA PHE A 57 17.69 -2.80 -14.82
C PHE A 57 17.10 -4.15 -15.27
N ALA A 58 17.73 -5.26 -14.89
CA ALA A 58 17.32 -6.60 -15.34
C ALA A 58 15.94 -6.99 -14.80
N CYS A 59 15.66 -6.68 -13.53
CA CYS A 59 14.37 -6.95 -12.89
C CYS A 59 13.24 -6.16 -13.54
N MET A 60 13.47 -4.88 -13.86
CA MET A 60 12.48 -4.05 -14.57
C MET A 60 12.18 -4.58 -15.98
N LEU A 61 13.21 -4.90 -16.76
CA LEU A 61 13.05 -5.47 -18.10
C LEU A 61 12.30 -6.82 -18.06
N LEU A 62 12.63 -7.67 -17.08
CA LEU A 62 11.99 -8.98 -16.92
C LEU A 62 10.50 -8.82 -16.54
N SER A 63 10.19 -7.87 -15.66
CA SER A 63 8.81 -7.51 -15.28
C SER A 63 8.00 -7.02 -16.48
N ASP A 64 8.48 -6.00 -17.22
CA ASP A 64 7.81 -5.47 -18.41
C ASP A 64 7.61 -6.56 -19.50
N LEU A 65 8.56 -7.50 -19.65
CA LEU A 65 8.48 -8.61 -20.58
C LEU A 65 7.45 -9.66 -20.17
N PHE A 66 7.42 -10.07 -18.90
CA PHE A 66 6.41 -10.99 -18.39
C PHE A 66 5.00 -10.37 -18.42
N GLU A 67 4.87 -9.08 -18.11
CA GLU A 67 3.62 -8.32 -18.25
C GLU A 67 3.06 -8.34 -19.68
N LEU A 68 3.94 -8.25 -20.69
CA LEU A 68 3.57 -8.37 -22.11
C LEU A 68 3.19 -9.81 -22.47
N GLY A 69 3.93 -10.80 -21.96
CA GLY A 69 3.67 -12.23 -22.17
C GLY A 69 2.35 -12.70 -21.54
N GLN A 70 2.06 -12.26 -20.32
CA GLN A 70 0.83 -12.57 -19.58
C GLN A 70 -0.41 -12.09 -20.33
N PHE A 71 -0.37 -10.90 -20.93
CA PHE A 71 -1.47 -10.41 -21.77
C PHE A 71 -1.73 -11.32 -22.97
N VAL A 72 -0.67 -11.71 -23.70
CA VAL A 72 -0.79 -12.63 -24.84
C VAL A 72 -1.33 -13.99 -24.39
N PHE A 73 -0.81 -14.53 -23.29
CA PHE A 73 -1.25 -15.79 -22.72
C PHE A 73 -2.74 -15.78 -22.38
N VAL A 74 -3.22 -14.79 -21.61
CA VAL A 74 -4.63 -14.67 -21.22
C VAL A 74 -5.55 -14.58 -22.44
N VAL A 75 -5.22 -13.75 -23.42
CA VAL A 75 -6.05 -13.58 -24.64
C VAL A 75 -6.03 -14.84 -25.51
N ALA A 76 -4.85 -15.41 -25.77
CA ALA A 76 -4.70 -16.59 -26.62
C ALA A 76 -5.32 -17.84 -26.00
N PHE A 77 -5.11 -18.05 -24.69
CA PHE A 77 -5.68 -19.20 -23.97
C PHE A 77 -7.20 -19.09 -23.86
N SER A 78 -7.75 -17.90 -23.61
CA SER A 78 -9.21 -17.67 -23.63
C SER A 78 -9.81 -17.96 -25.00
N ALA A 79 -9.20 -17.48 -26.08
CA ALA A 79 -9.66 -17.77 -27.45
C ALA A 79 -9.55 -19.27 -27.80
N PHE A 80 -8.49 -19.95 -27.32
CA PHE A 80 -8.31 -21.39 -27.47
C PHE A 80 -9.42 -22.18 -26.75
N LEU A 81 -9.73 -21.85 -25.48
CA LEU A 81 -10.80 -22.51 -24.73
C LEU A 81 -12.18 -22.30 -25.37
N LEU A 82 -12.45 -21.12 -25.92
CA LEU A 82 -13.73 -20.80 -26.56
C LEU A 82 -13.91 -21.48 -27.93
N CYS A 83 -12.85 -21.61 -28.72
CA CYS A 83 -12.95 -22.07 -30.12
C CYS A 83 -12.35 -23.45 -30.40
N CYS A 84 -11.20 -23.80 -29.81
CA CYS A 84 -10.46 -25.00 -30.18
C CYS A 84 -10.86 -26.25 -29.37
N VAL A 85 -11.53 -26.10 -28.22
CA VAL A 85 -11.96 -27.22 -27.37
C VAL A 85 -13.37 -27.71 -27.77
N ARG A 86 -13.55 -29.04 -27.86
CA ARG A 86 -14.86 -29.70 -28.02
C ARG A 86 -15.35 -30.23 -26.69
N TYR A 87 -16.15 -29.43 -25.99
CA TYR A 87 -16.73 -29.81 -24.70
C TYR A 87 -17.60 -31.08 -24.79
N ASP A 88 -18.38 -31.27 -25.86
CA ASP A 88 -19.20 -32.48 -26.10
C ASP A 88 -18.40 -33.80 -26.08
N VAL A 89 -17.11 -33.75 -26.46
CA VAL A 89 -16.20 -34.91 -26.46
C VAL A 89 -15.49 -35.02 -25.12
N LEU A 90 -15.13 -33.88 -24.51
CA LEU A 90 -14.46 -33.81 -23.20
C LEU A 90 -15.38 -34.28 -22.05
N PHE A 91 -16.68 -33.97 -22.12
CA PHE A 91 -17.70 -34.39 -21.15
C PHE A 91 -18.36 -35.74 -21.51
N ALA A 92 -17.89 -36.40 -22.59
CA ALA A 92 -18.38 -37.70 -23.08
C ALA A 92 -19.87 -37.75 -23.50
N ASP A 93 -20.51 -36.59 -23.75
CA ASP A 93 -21.87 -36.50 -24.31
C ASP A 93 -22.01 -37.15 -25.70
N ARG A 94 -20.88 -37.34 -26.41
CA ARG A 94 -20.81 -38.08 -27.68
C ARG A 94 -19.72 -39.16 -27.63
N PRO A 95 -20.05 -40.44 -27.85
CA PRO A 95 -19.04 -41.47 -28.00
C PRO A 95 -18.20 -41.24 -29.27
N LEU A 96 -16.89 -41.49 -29.17
CA LEU A 96 -15.99 -41.44 -30.31
C LEU A 96 -16.29 -42.63 -31.25
N ASN A 97 -16.79 -42.34 -32.45
CA ASN A 97 -16.96 -43.31 -33.54
C ASN A 97 -15.60 -43.76 -34.14
N ARG A 98 -14.70 -44.34 -33.33
CA ARG A 98 -13.56 -45.13 -33.80
C ARG A 98 -14.05 -46.56 -34.07
N SER A 99 -14.52 -46.81 -35.28
CA SER A 99 -15.16 -48.06 -35.73
C SER A 99 -14.27 -49.33 -35.75
N HIS A 100 -13.12 -49.35 -35.08
CA HIS A 100 -12.15 -50.45 -35.11
C HIS A 100 -11.41 -50.74 -33.78
N VAL A 101 -11.91 -50.27 -32.62
CA VAL A 101 -11.31 -50.60 -31.31
C VAL A 101 -12.41 -50.99 -30.31
N PRO A 102 -12.27 -52.09 -29.54
CA PRO A 102 -13.28 -52.49 -28.55
C PRO A 102 -13.45 -51.45 -27.42
N PRO A 103 -14.68 -51.33 -26.87
CA PRO A 103 -15.08 -50.19 -26.04
C PRO A 103 -14.39 -50.08 -24.67
N GLU A 104 -13.77 -51.15 -24.17
CA GLU A 104 -13.15 -51.18 -22.83
C GLU A 104 -11.82 -50.40 -22.72
N ARG A 105 -11.26 -49.88 -23.82
CA ARG A 105 -9.96 -49.19 -23.83
C ARG A 105 -9.96 -47.77 -24.43
N SER A 106 -11.09 -47.26 -24.92
CA SER A 106 -11.17 -45.91 -25.50
C SER A 106 -11.28 -44.81 -24.43
N LYS A 107 -10.27 -44.69 -23.56
CA LYS A 107 -10.15 -43.52 -22.67
C LYS A 107 -9.96 -42.27 -23.53
N VAL A 108 -10.87 -41.30 -23.40
CA VAL A 108 -10.79 -40.01 -24.12
C VAL A 108 -9.49 -39.31 -23.72
N THR A 109 -8.62 -39.02 -24.70
CA THR A 109 -7.39 -38.27 -24.42
C THR A 109 -7.62 -36.78 -24.63
N LEU A 110 -6.90 -35.92 -23.90
CA LEU A 110 -6.93 -34.47 -24.09
C LEU A 110 -6.80 -34.03 -25.56
N PRO A 111 -5.86 -34.55 -26.38
CA PRO A 111 -5.78 -34.20 -27.80
C PRO A 111 -6.98 -34.70 -28.64
N ASP A 112 -7.74 -35.71 -28.22
CA ASP A 112 -9.00 -36.07 -28.92
C ASP A 112 -10.07 -34.98 -28.76
N ALA A 113 -10.05 -34.21 -27.66
CA ALA A 113 -10.97 -33.09 -27.43
C ALA A 113 -10.58 -31.79 -28.17
N VAL A 114 -9.30 -31.63 -28.55
CA VAL A 114 -8.78 -30.43 -29.23
C VAL A 114 -8.98 -30.53 -30.75
N LEU A 115 -9.49 -29.47 -31.36
CA LEU A 115 -9.64 -29.37 -32.82
C LEU A 115 -8.28 -29.21 -33.52
N PRO A 116 -8.07 -29.84 -34.70
CA PRO A 116 -6.93 -29.55 -35.54
C PRO A 116 -6.81 -28.04 -35.86
N ALA A 117 -5.59 -27.51 -35.85
CA ALA A 117 -5.29 -26.10 -36.09
C ALA A 117 -6.08 -25.44 -37.26
N PRO A 118 -6.17 -26.02 -38.48
CA PRO A 118 -6.94 -25.40 -39.56
C PRO A 118 -8.46 -25.36 -39.31
N GLN A 119 -9.00 -26.29 -38.51
CA GLN A 119 -10.42 -26.28 -38.14
C GLN A 119 -10.69 -25.23 -37.06
N CYS A 120 -9.81 -25.09 -36.06
CA CYS A 120 -9.95 -24.03 -35.07
C CYS A 120 -9.80 -22.63 -35.70
N ALA A 121 -8.82 -22.43 -36.58
CA ALA A 121 -8.64 -21.17 -37.31
C ALA A 121 -9.89 -20.77 -38.11
N ARG A 122 -10.54 -21.73 -38.79
CA ARG A 122 -11.83 -21.49 -39.47
C ARG A 122 -12.96 -21.13 -38.52
N ARG A 123 -13.02 -21.74 -37.32
CA ARG A 123 -14.04 -21.42 -36.32
C ARG A 123 -13.86 -20.00 -35.74
N ILE A 124 -12.62 -19.61 -35.43
CA ILE A 124 -12.28 -18.25 -35.00
C ILE A 124 -12.65 -17.24 -36.10
N ALA A 125 -12.26 -17.51 -37.36
CA ALA A 125 -12.56 -16.64 -38.50
C ALA A 125 -14.07 -16.53 -38.80
N ALA A 126 -14.87 -17.56 -38.53
CA ALA A 126 -16.33 -17.51 -38.67
C ALA A 126 -16.99 -16.59 -37.63
N SER A 127 -16.41 -16.45 -36.43
CA SER A 127 -16.91 -15.56 -35.38
C SER A 127 -16.38 -14.13 -35.54
N GLY A 128 -17.03 -13.33 -36.40
CA GLY A 128 -16.63 -11.94 -36.68
C GLY A 128 -16.47 -11.04 -35.44
N TRP A 129 -17.29 -11.23 -34.40
CA TRP A 129 -17.14 -10.54 -33.11
C TRP A 129 -15.84 -10.90 -32.38
N LEU A 130 -15.44 -12.18 -32.37
CA LEU A 130 -14.18 -12.61 -31.76
C LEU A 130 -12.99 -12.08 -32.56
N VAL A 131 -13.06 -12.07 -33.89
CA VAL A 131 -12.03 -11.46 -34.76
C VAL A 131 -11.87 -9.97 -34.44
N PHE A 132 -12.98 -9.23 -34.25
CA PHE A 132 -12.94 -7.83 -33.82
C PHE A 132 -12.28 -7.64 -32.45
N LEU A 133 -12.64 -8.45 -31.45
CA LEU A 133 -12.01 -8.40 -30.13
C LEU A 133 -10.51 -8.73 -30.17
N LEU A 134 -10.11 -9.75 -30.94
CA LEU A 134 -8.71 -10.12 -31.13
C LEU A 134 -7.92 -9.02 -31.86
N ALA A 135 -8.51 -8.36 -32.86
CA ALA A 135 -7.89 -7.23 -33.55
C ALA A 135 -7.68 -6.02 -32.60
N MET A 136 -8.67 -5.70 -31.77
CA MET A 136 -8.55 -4.66 -30.74
C MET A 136 -7.49 -5.01 -29.68
N ALA A 137 -7.45 -6.26 -29.22
CA ALA A 137 -6.45 -6.74 -28.28
C ALA A 137 -5.03 -6.71 -28.87
N ALA A 138 -4.87 -7.09 -30.14
CA ALA A 138 -3.60 -7.04 -30.86
C ALA A 138 -3.11 -5.58 -31.07
N LEU A 139 -4.01 -4.65 -31.40
CA LEU A 139 -3.70 -3.22 -31.52
C LEU A 139 -3.25 -2.64 -30.17
N PHE A 140 -3.96 -2.95 -29.08
CA PHE A 140 -3.58 -2.55 -27.74
C PHE A 140 -2.22 -3.12 -27.32
N TRP A 141 -1.99 -4.42 -27.57
CA TRP A 141 -0.71 -5.07 -27.30
C TRP A 141 0.44 -4.45 -28.10
N LEU A 142 0.24 -4.14 -29.38
CA LEU A 142 1.25 -3.45 -30.20
C LEU A 142 1.56 -2.06 -29.65
N CYS A 143 0.56 -1.30 -29.21
CA CYS A 143 0.76 -0.01 -28.54
C CYS A 143 1.55 -0.16 -27.22
N ARG A 144 1.26 -1.21 -26.43
CA ARG A 144 2.00 -1.52 -25.19
C ARG A 144 3.44 -1.93 -25.48
N LEU A 145 3.67 -2.79 -26.48
CA LEU A 145 5.00 -3.20 -26.93
C LEU A 145 5.83 -1.99 -27.38
N LEU A 146 5.27 -1.11 -28.21
CA LEU A 146 5.94 0.12 -28.64
C LEU A 146 6.21 1.11 -27.49
N LYS A 147 5.46 1.04 -26.39
CA LYS A 147 5.73 1.80 -25.17
C LYS A 147 6.88 1.18 -24.37
N VAL A 148 6.87 -0.13 -24.16
CA VAL A 148 7.94 -0.87 -23.47
C VAL A 148 9.26 -0.77 -24.22
N LEU A 149 9.26 -0.91 -25.55
CA LEU A 149 10.46 -0.74 -26.38
C LEU A 149 11.08 0.66 -26.27
N ARG A 150 10.26 1.72 -26.18
CA ARG A 150 10.76 3.08 -25.89
C ARG A 150 11.32 3.19 -24.47
N GLY A 151 10.60 2.65 -23.48
CA GLY A 151 11.05 2.60 -22.09
C GLY A 151 12.37 1.84 -21.92
N LEU A 152 12.63 0.80 -22.71
CA LEU A 152 13.88 0.05 -22.69
C LEU A 152 15.10 0.91 -23.03
N PHE A 153 15.00 1.80 -24.03
CA PHE A 153 16.06 2.75 -24.34
C PHE A 153 16.27 3.73 -23.18
N ASP A 154 15.18 4.30 -22.63
CA ASP A 154 15.24 5.21 -21.48
C ASP A 154 15.90 4.53 -20.24
N TYR A 155 15.57 3.27 -19.97
CA TYR A 155 16.15 2.50 -18.87
C TYR A 155 17.61 2.12 -19.14
N TRP A 156 18.00 1.90 -20.40
CA TRP A 156 19.39 1.65 -20.78
C TRP A 156 20.26 2.87 -20.56
N ASP A 157 19.77 4.05 -20.93
CA ASP A 157 20.43 5.33 -20.64
C ASP A 157 20.58 5.54 -19.13
N ILE A 158 19.56 5.20 -18.34
CA ILE A 158 19.65 5.28 -16.87
C ILE A 158 20.65 4.26 -16.30
N ARG A 159 20.68 3.02 -16.82
CA ARG A 159 21.72 2.03 -16.46
C ARG A 159 23.12 2.57 -16.74
N ARG A 160 23.31 3.23 -17.89
CA ARG A 160 24.56 3.87 -18.29
C ARG A 160 24.93 5.01 -17.33
N PHE A 161 23.97 5.87 -16.98
CA PHE A 161 24.14 6.95 -15.99
C PHE A 161 24.55 6.42 -14.60
N TYR A 162 23.93 5.32 -14.13
CA TYR A 162 24.32 4.67 -12.87
C TYR A 162 25.77 4.16 -12.89
N GLY A 163 26.19 3.53 -13.99
CA GLY A 163 27.55 2.99 -14.14
C GLY A 163 28.62 4.07 -14.35
N GLU A 164 28.42 4.96 -15.33
CA GLU A 164 29.42 5.96 -15.74
C GLU A 164 29.48 7.18 -14.80
N ALA A 165 28.33 7.75 -14.43
CA ALA A 165 28.27 9.02 -13.72
C ALA A 165 28.18 8.83 -12.19
N LEU A 166 27.23 8.02 -11.70
CA LEU A 166 27.08 7.75 -10.26
C LEU A 166 28.11 6.75 -9.71
N ARG A 167 28.81 6.01 -10.59
CA ARG A 167 29.78 4.96 -10.25
C ARG A 167 29.19 3.91 -9.29
N ILE A 168 27.98 3.45 -9.58
CA ILE A 168 27.26 2.39 -8.86
C ILE A 168 27.13 1.17 -9.79
N PRO A 169 27.90 0.09 -9.57
CA PRO A 169 27.88 -1.09 -10.45
C PRO A 169 26.68 -2.03 -10.19
N ALA A 170 26.19 -2.10 -8.96
CA ALA A 170 25.07 -2.96 -8.54
C ALA A 170 24.14 -2.15 -7.63
N LEU A 171 22.88 -1.96 -8.04
CA LEU A 171 21.97 -1.02 -7.37
C LEU A 171 21.40 -1.58 -6.06
N CYS A 172 21.26 -2.90 -5.93
CA CYS A 172 20.62 -3.55 -4.78
C CYS A 172 21.32 -3.29 -3.44
N ASN A 173 22.64 -3.03 -3.45
CA ASN A 173 23.44 -2.87 -2.24
C ASN A 173 23.47 -1.42 -1.71
N TYR A 174 22.77 -0.48 -2.36
CA TYR A 174 22.84 0.94 -2.05
C TYR A 174 21.49 1.48 -1.57
N SER A 175 21.49 2.15 -0.42
CA SER A 175 20.30 2.85 0.06
C SER A 175 19.95 4.04 -0.85
N TRP A 176 18.67 4.44 -0.86
CA TRP A 176 18.24 5.63 -1.58
C TRP A 176 19.00 6.90 -1.15
N GLN A 177 19.30 7.01 0.15
CA GLN A 177 19.99 8.15 0.74
C GLN A 177 21.44 8.29 0.24
N GLU A 178 22.08 7.18 -0.16
CA GLU A 178 23.39 7.18 -0.82
C GLU A 178 23.29 7.53 -2.31
N VAL A 179 22.30 6.98 -3.03
CA VAL A 179 22.04 7.37 -4.43
C VAL A 179 21.77 8.87 -4.51
N GLN A 180 20.93 9.39 -3.62
CA GLN A 180 20.61 10.81 -3.51
C GLN A 180 21.83 11.66 -3.13
N ALA A 181 22.67 11.20 -2.19
CA ALA A 181 23.92 11.87 -1.86
C ALA A 181 24.83 12.05 -3.09
N ARG A 182 24.98 10.97 -3.88
CA ARG A 182 25.79 10.98 -5.09
C ARG A 182 25.18 11.84 -6.20
N LEU A 183 23.84 11.87 -6.35
CA LEU A 183 23.16 12.79 -7.28
C LEU A 183 23.44 14.27 -6.94
N ILE A 184 23.39 14.64 -5.67
CA ILE A 184 23.67 16.00 -5.20
C ILE A 184 25.15 16.36 -5.40
N GLY A 185 26.07 15.42 -5.11
CA GLY A 185 27.49 15.60 -5.41
C GLY A 185 27.76 15.75 -6.92
N LEU A 186 27.15 14.90 -7.74
CA LEU A 186 27.30 14.88 -9.19
C LEU A 186 26.83 16.19 -9.84
N GLN A 187 25.80 16.86 -9.30
CA GLN A 187 25.35 18.17 -9.79
C GLN A 187 26.46 19.25 -9.72
N ARG A 188 27.43 19.12 -8.79
CA ARG A 188 28.57 20.04 -8.70
C ARG A 188 29.61 19.80 -9.79
N GLU A 189 29.79 18.56 -10.23
CA GLU A 189 30.73 18.15 -11.29
C GLU A 189 30.12 18.30 -12.69
N HIS A 190 28.85 17.90 -12.84
CA HIS A 190 28.07 17.96 -14.07
C HIS A 190 26.75 18.70 -13.81
N GLN A 191 26.56 19.86 -14.44
CA GLN A 191 25.31 20.63 -14.34
C GLN A 191 24.15 19.92 -15.08
N ILE A 192 23.50 18.98 -14.38
CA ILE A 192 22.32 18.24 -14.85
C ILE A 192 21.10 19.18 -14.86
N CYS A 193 20.98 20.04 -13.84
CA CYS A 193 20.04 21.16 -13.78
C CYS A 193 20.75 22.48 -14.07
N ILE A 194 20.41 23.17 -15.17
CA ILE A 194 21.01 24.48 -15.53
C ILE A 194 20.61 25.59 -14.54
N HIS A 195 19.33 25.66 -14.20
CA HIS A 195 18.74 26.80 -13.48
C HIS A 195 19.16 26.93 -12.00
N LYS A 196 19.93 25.97 -11.46
CA LYS A 196 20.28 25.94 -10.03
C LYS A 196 21.64 25.26 -9.84
N LYS A 197 22.63 26.03 -9.38
CA LYS A 197 24.02 25.56 -9.20
C LYS A 197 24.14 24.38 -8.24
N GLU A 198 23.31 24.36 -7.18
CA GLU A 198 23.22 23.26 -6.21
C GLU A 198 21.79 22.75 -6.09
N LEU A 199 21.62 21.43 -6.12
CA LEU A 199 20.34 20.75 -5.96
C LEU A 199 20.20 20.29 -4.50
N THR A 200 19.09 20.62 -3.84
CA THR A 200 18.79 20.18 -2.48
C THR A 200 18.08 18.83 -2.48
N GLU A 201 18.02 18.16 -1.32
CA GLU A 201 17.21 16.95 -1.19
C GLU A 201 15.75 17.21 -1.60
N LEU A 202 15.16 18.28 -1.09
CA LEU A 202 13.75 18.63 -1.32
C LEU A 202 13.42 18.84 -2.81
N ASP A 203 14.32 19.42 -3.59
CA ASP A 203 14.12 19.60 -5.05
C ASP A 203 13.94 18.24 -5.75
N ILE A 204 14.73 17.22 -5.37
CA ILE A 204 14.64 15.86 -5.96
C ILE A 204 13.29 15.23 -5.64
N TYR A 205 12.83 15.33 -4.39
CA TYR A 205 11.52 14.82 -3.98
C TYR A 205 10.37 15.58 -4.67
N HIS A 206 10.45 16.91 -4.80
CA HIS A 206 9.46 17.70 -5.53
C HIS A 206 9.29 17.26 -6.98
N ARG A 207 10.39 16.90 -7.66
CA ARG A 207 10.35 16.38 -9.04
C ARG A 207 9.74 14.99 -9.14
N ILE A 208 10.16 14.05 -8.30
CA ILE A 208 9.65 12.66 -8.31
C ILE A 208 8.17 12.61 -7.90
N LEU A 209 7.77 13.44 -6.93
CA LEU A 209 6.47 13.35 -6.27
C LEU A 209 5.48 14.44 -6.66
N ARG A 210 5.80 15.31 -7.63
CA ARG A 210 4.99 16.50 -8.03
C ARG A 210 3.49 16.20 -8.06
N PHE A 211 3.08 15.24 -8.88
CA PHE A 211 1.66 14.87 -9.04
C PHE A 211 1.11 14.06 -7.87
N LYS A 212 1.92 13.24 -7.20
CA LYS A 212 1.49 12.48 -6.01
C LYS A 212 1.18 13.42 -4.84
N ASN A 213 1.96 14.47 -4.64
CA ASN A 213 1.71 15.51 -3.64
C ASN A 213 0.37 16.24 -3.89
N TYR A 214 0.04 16.57 -5.14
CA TYR A 214 -1.29 17.11 -5.48
C TYR A 214 -2.43 16.11 -5.17
N MET A 215 -2.27 14.82 -5.51
CA MET A 215 -3.27 13.80 -5.17
C MET A 215 -3.46 13.66 -3.64
N VAL A 216 -2.38 13.64 -2.86
CA VAL A 216 -2.42 13.59 -1.40
C VAL A 216 -3.13 14.82 -0.81
N ALA A 217 -2.85 16.02 -1.34
CA ALA A 217 -3.51 17.26 -0.91
C ALA A 217 -5.01 17.27 -1.26
N MET A 218 -5.41 16.86 -2.47
CA MET A 218 -6.81 16.78 -2.87
C MET A 218 -7.62 15.75 -2.07
N VAL A 219 -6.99 14.64 -1.65
CA VAL A 219 -7.60 13.65 -0.75
C VAL A 219 -7.72 14.20 0.68
N ASN A 220 -6.68 14.86 1.22
CA ASN A 220 -6.74 15.50 2.54
C ASN A 220 -7.82 16.59 2.61
N LYS A 221 -7.95 17.41 1.57
CA LYS A 221 -8.99 18.45 1.44
C LYS A 221 -10.36 17.93 0.95
N SER A 222 -10.54 16.62 0.77
CA SER A 222 -11.80 15.99 0.34
C SER A 222 -12.40 16.54 -0.97
N LEU A 223 -11.54 17.01 -1.89
CA LEU A 223 -11.96 17.58 -3.17
C LEU A 223 -12.41 16.53 -4.20
N LEU A 224 -11.88 15.31 -4.07
CA LEU A 224 -12.22 14.19 -4.95
C LEU A 224 -13.47 13.46 -4.42
N PRO A 225 -14.48 13.18 -5.27
CA PRO A 225 -15.69 12.47 -4.89
C PRO A 225 -15.42 10.97 -4.74
N VAL A 226 -14.75 10.58 -3.65
CA VAL A 226 -14.43 9.18 -3.32
C VAL A 226 -15.31 8.62 -2.21
N ARG A 227 -16.03 9.47 -1.46
CA ARG A 227 -16.93 9.06 -0.37
C ARG A 227 -18.38 9.13 -0.84
N PHE A 228 -19.10 8.01 -0.75
CA PHE A 228 -20.52 7.90 -1.13
C PHE A 228 -21.33 7.36 0.04
N ARG A 229 -22.62 7.71 0.11
CA ARG A 229 -23.56 7.11 1.08
C ARG A 229 -24.57 6.26 0.31
N LEU A 230 -24.51 4.95 0.49
CA LEU A 230 -25.44 3.99 -0.12
C LEU A 230 -26.56 3.65 0.88
N PRO A 231 -27.81 3.46 0.43
CA PRO A 231 -28.96 3.30 1.32
C PRO A 231 -28.92 2.03 2.20
N LEU A 232 -28.18 1.00 1.78
CA LEU A 232 -28.05 -0.28 2.50
C LEU A 232 -26.68 -0.47 3.16
N LEU A 233 -25.61 0.08 2.58
CA LEU A 233 -24.22 -0.12 3.01
C LEU A 233 -23.65 1.05 3.83
N GLY A 234 -24.38 2.17 3.93
CA GLY A 234 -23.92 3.35 4.66
C GLY A 234 -22.78 4.10 3.92
N PRO A 235 -21.83 4.72 4.66
CA PRO A 235 -20.71 5.45 4.07
C PRO A 235 -19.65 4.48 3.51
N VAL A 236 -19.50 4.45 2.18
CA VAL A 236 -18.49 3.68 1.47
C VAL A 236 -17.45 4.59 0.83
N VAL A 237 -16.23 4.10 0.67
CA VAL A 237 -15.15 4.79 -0.03
C VAL A 237 -14.82 4.01 -1.29
N PHE A 238 -14.87 4.66 -2.45
CA PHE A 238 -14.57 4.04 -3.74
C PHE A 238 -13.42 4.78 -4.41
N LEU A 239 -12.23 4.17 -4.38
CA LEU A 239 -11.06 4.64 -5.11
C LEU A 239 -10.24 3.45 -5.62
N THR A 240 -10.52 3.05 -6.86
CA THR A 240 -9.84 1.95 -7.56
C THR A 240 -8.62 2.44 -8.34
N ARG A 241 -7.74 1.52 -8.75
CA ARG A 241 -6.63 1.76 -9.69
C ARG A 241 -7.16 2.40 -10.99
N GLY A 242 -8.31 1.94 -11.49
CA GLY A 242 -8.98 2.48 -12.68
C GLY A 242 -9.49 3.93 -12.54
N LEU A 243 -10.10 4.28 -11.41
CA LEU A 243 -10.53 5.66 -11.13
C LEU A 243 -9.31 6.58 -10.93
N LEU A 244 -8.31 6.14 -10.16
CA LEU A 244 -7.08 6.90 -9.94
C LEU A 244 -6.34 7.20 -11.24
N TYR A 245 -6.21 6.22 -12.14
CA TYR A 245 -5.62 6.41 -13.47
C TYR A 245 -6.35 7.49 -14.28
N ASN A 246 -7.69 7.47 -14.27
CA ASN A 246 -8.49 8.46 -14.97
C ASN A 246 -8.35 9.87 -14.38
N LEU A 247 -8.22 10.00 -13.06
CA LEU A 247 -7.92 11.28 -12.40
C LEU A 247 -6.52 11.80 -12.76
N GLU A 248 -5.50 10.94 -12.78
CA GLU A 248 -4.14 11.33 -13.21
C GLU A 248 -4.09 11.73 -14.70
N LEU A 249 -4.84 11.01 -15.56
CA LEU A 249 -4.97 11.32 -16.98
C LEU A 249 -5.68 12.66 -17.21
N LEU A 250 -6.80 12.89 -16.51
CA LEU A 250 -7.56 14.13 -16.60
C LEU A 250 -6.76 15.35 -16.14
N LEU A 251 -6.08 15.25 -14.99
CA LEU A 251 -5.49 16.40 -14.32
C LEU A 251 -4.06 16.70 -14.77
N PHE A 252 -3.24 15.68 -15.05
CA PHE A 252 -1.79 15.84 -15.23
C PHE A 252 -1.26 15.40 -16.59
N ARG A 253 -1.75 14.29 -17.17
CA ARG A 253 -1.10 13.63 -18.34
C ARG A 253 -1.80 13.76 -19.69
N GLY A 254 -3.11 14.05 -19.71
CA GLY A 254 -3.90 14.09 -20.95
C GLY A 254 -3.70 15.36 -21.78
N PRO A 255 -4.12 15.38 -23.06
CA PRO A 255 -3.98 16.55 -23.93
C PRO A 255 -4.75 17.79 -23.42
N GLY A 256 -5.83 17.55 -22.67
CA GLY A 256 -6.63 18.57 -21.99
C GLY A 256 -6.23 18.85 -20.53
N ALA A 257 -5.12 18.29 -20.03
CA ALA A 257 -4.68 18.43 -18.65
C ALA A 257 -4.38 19.88 -18.24
N LEU A 258 -4.40 20.14 -16.94
CA LEU A 258 -4.15 21.48 -16.38
C LEU A 258 -2.68 21.89 -16.54
N PHE A 259 -1.77 20.93 -16.50
CA PHE A 259 -0.36 21.11 -16.80
C PHE A 259 -0.13 21.24 -18.32
N LEU A 260 0.82 22.10 -18.69
CA LEU A 260 1.26 22.26 -20.09
C LEU A 260 2.37 21.26 -20.41
N ASN A 261 3.39 21.23 -19.53
CA ASN A 261 4.52 20.32 -19.52
C ASN A 261 4.55 19.61 -18.16
N SER A 262 5.39 18.59 -17.99
CA SER A 262 5.49 17.81 -16.73
C SER A 262 5.74 18.67 -15.47
N TRP A 263 6.28 19.89 -15.62
CA TRP A 263 6.70 20.77 -14.52
C TRP A 263 5.98 22.11 -14.42
N SER A 264 5.06 22.46 -15.33
CA SER A 264 4.38 23.78 -15.28
C SER A 264 2.89 23.73 -15.58
N LEU A 265 2.13 24.43 -14.74
CA LEU A 265 0.69 24.64 -14.83
C LEU A 265 0.39 25.70 -15.90
N ARG A 266 -0.63 25.47 -16.76
CA ARG A 266 -1.00 26.45 -17.80
C ARG A 266 -1.29 27.83 -17.15
N PRO A 267 -0.68 28.95 -17.62
CA PRO A 267 -0.80 30.26 -16.97
C PRO A 267 -2.23 30.80 -16.80
N GLN A 268 -3.19 30.28 -17.57
CA GLN A 268 -4.63 30.57 -17.41
C GLN A 268 -5.14 30.20 -16.01
N TYR A 269 -4.69 29.08 -15.43
CA TYR A 269 -5.12 28.63 -14.09
C TYR A 269 -4.48 29.43 -12.95
N LYS A 270 -3.37 30.15 -13.20
CA LYS A 270 -2.77 31.10 -12.24
C LYS A 270 -3.59 32.40 -12.15
N ARG A 271 -4.38 32.76 -13.17
CA ARG A 271 -5.20 33.98 -13.23
C ARG A 271 -6.60 33.79 -12.66
N ALA A 272 -7.14 34.81 -11.99
CA ALA A 272 -8.46 34.73 -11.35
C ALA A 272 -9.65 34.90 -12.32
N GLY A 273 -9.51 35.75 -13.35
CA GLY A 273 -10.63 36.22 -14.18
C GLY A 273 -11.39 35.12 -14.95
N GLU A 274 -10.69 34.10 -15.43
CA GLU A 274 -11.27 33.05 -16.29
C GLU A 274 -11.76 31.81 -15.51
N ARG A 275 -11.78 31.82 -14.16
CA ARG A 275 -12.01 30.61 -13.35
C ARG A 275 -13.29 29.84 -13.70
N LEU A 276 -14.38 30.52 -14.02
CA LEU A 276 -15.65 29.88 -14.42
C LEU A 276 -15.57 29.25 -15.82
N ALA A 277 -14.83 29.85 -16.76
CA ALA A 277 -14.62 29.28 -18.09
C ALA A 277 -13.73 28.03 -18.02
N LEU A 278 -12.67 28.08 -17.20
CA LEU A 278 -11.79 26.95 -16.92
C LEU A 278 -12.53 25.81 -16.22
N ALA A 279 -13.35 26.10 -15.20
CA ALA A 279 -14.18 25.10 -14.53
C ALA A 279 -15.16 24.42 -15.49
N ARG A 280 -15.83 25.17 -16.37
CA ARG A 280 -16.69 24.61 -17.43
C ARG A 280 -15.90 23.74 -18.42
N ARG A 281 -14.67 24.13 -18.78
CA ARG A 281 -13.79 23.33 -19.65
C ARG A 281 -13.40 22.01 -18.98
N LEU A 282 -12.98 22.05 -17.71
CA LEU A 282 -12.65 20.86 -16.93
C LEU A 282 -13.87 19.94 -16.80
N ALA A 283 -15.05 20.47 -16.46
CA ALA A 283 -16.30 19.72 -16.41
C ALA A 283 -16.62 19.01 -17.74
N ARG A 284 -16.52 19.69 -18.89
CA ARG A 284 -16.71 19.05 -20.21
C ARG A 284 -15.69 17.94 -20.46
N SER A 285 -14.42 18.16 -20.12
CA SER A 285 -13.38 17.12 -20.24
C SER A 285 -13.65 15.91 -19.34
N THR A 286 -14.20 16.11 -18.13
CA THR A 286 -14.56 15.00 -17.21
C THR A 286 -15.69 14.14 -17.81
N VAL A 287 -16.72 14.77 -18.36
CA VAL A 287 -17.85 14.07 -19.02
C VAL A 287 -17.39 13.36 -20.29
N LEU A 288 -16.55 13.98 -21.12
CA LEU A 288 -16.02 13.37 -22.34
C LEU A 288 -15.14 12.14 -22.02
N LEU A 289 -14.27 12.25 -21.02
CA LEU A 289 -13.46 11.12 -20.54
C LEU A 289 -14.35 10.01 -19.94
N GLY A 290 -15.37 10.37 -19.19
CA GLY A 290 -16.37 9.42 -18.67
C GLY A 290 -17.12 8.69 -19.79
N ALA A 291 -17.53 9.40 -20.84
CA ALA A 291 -18.19 8.82 -22.02
C ALA A 291 -17.25 7.87 -22.80
N ALA A 292 -15.97 8.23 -22.94
CA ALA A 292 -14.96 7.35 -23.54
C ALA A 292 -14.74 6.07 -22.70
N ASN A 293 -14.68 6.17 -21.37
CA ASN A 293 -14.63 5.01 -20.49
C ASN A 293 -15.90 4.16 -20.58
N LEU A 294 -17.08 4.76 -20.70
CA LEU A 294 -18.35 4.04 -20.86
C LEU A 294 -18.39 3.24 -22.18
N LEU A 295 -17.85 3.80 -23.27
CA LEU A 295 -17.69 3.10 -24.55
C LEU A 295 -16.70 1.93 -24.46
N LEU A 296 -15.61 2.08 -23.70
CA LEU A 296 -14.61 1.02 -23.50
C LEU A 296 -14.99 0.00 -22.41
N CYS A 297 -15.99 0.31 -21.58
CA CYS A 297 -16.47 -0.52 -20.47
C CYS A 297 -16.61 -2.02 -20.80
N PRO A 298 -17.30 -2.46 -21.89
CA PRO A 298 -17.43 -3.89 -22.17
C PRO A 298 -16.09 -4.59 -22.43
N LEU A 299 -15.13 -3.93 -23.10
CA LEU A 299 -13.81 -4.51 -23.36
C LEU A 299 -12.98 -4.61 -22.07
N VAL A 300 -12.99 -3.55 -21.26
CA VAL A 300 -12.26 -3.52 -19.98
C VAL A 300 -12.87 -4.51 -18.99
N LEU A 301 -14.19 -4.67 -18.95
CA LEU A 301 -14.87 -5.63 -18.07
C LEU A 301 -14.56 -7.08 -18.45
N VAL A 302 -14.52 -7.42 -19.75
CA VAL A 302 -14.08 -8.75 -20.21
C VAL A 302 -12.62 -9.02 -19.80
N TRP A 303 -11.73 -8.04 -19.96
CA TRP A 303 -10.34 -8.18 -19.49
C TRP A 303 -10.27 -8.40 -17.97
N GLN A 304 -10.98 -7.58 -17.17
CA GLN A 304 -10.97 -7.72 -15.70
C GLN A 304 -11.54 -9.06 -15.23
N LEU A 305 -12.62 -9.56 -15.86
CA LEU A 305 -13.18 -10.88 -15.55
C LEU A 305 -12.20 -12.01 -15.85
N LEU A 306 -11.56 -11.99 -17.02
CA LEU A 306 -10.57 -13.01 -17.40
C LEU A 306 -9.34 -12.96 -16.50
N TYR A 307 -8.80 -11.77 -16.25
CA TYR A 307 -7.64 -11.58 -15.38
C TYR A 307 -7.93 -12.03 -13.94
N ALA A 308 -9.03 -11.57 -13.34
CA ALA A 308 -9.41 -11.98 -11.98
C ALA A 308 -9.67 -13.49 -11.87
N PHE A 309 -10.22 -14.12 -12.91
CA PHE A 309 -10.37 -15.57 -12.95
C PHE A 309 -9.00 -16.28 -12.99
N PHE A 310 -8.10 -15.91 -13.89
CA PHE A 310 -6.80 -16.58 -14.01
C PHE A 310 -5.87 -16.34 -12.82
N SER A 311 -5.94 -15.18 -12.16
CA SER A 311 -5.13 -14.89 -10.97
C SER A 311 -5.72 -15.51 -9.69
N TYR A 312 -7.02 -15.38 -9.43
CA TYR A 312 -7.58 -15.71 -8.10
C TYR A 312 -8.36 -17.03 -8.01
N ALA A 313 -8.78 -17.66 -9.12
CA ALA A 313 -9.53 -18.93 -9.04
C ALA A 313 -8.69 -20.06 -8.43
N GLU A 314 -7.37 -19.97 -8.59
CA GLU A 314 -6.39 -20.92 -8.06
C GLU A 314 -6.24 -20.76 -6.53
N VAL A 315 -5.97 -19.53 -6.08
CA VAL A 315 -5.91 -19.13 -4.66
C VAL A 315 -7.21 -19.49 -3.93
N LEU A 316 -8.37 -19.20 -4.52
CA LEU A 316 -9.68 -19.56 -3.97
C LEU A 316 -9.83 -21.08 -3.75
N ARG A 317 -9.23 -21.91 -4.62
CA ARG A 317 -9.26 -23.37 -4.49
C ARG A 317 -8.24 -23.90 -3.47
N ARG A 318 -7.06 -23.29 -3.38
CA ARG A 318 -5.98 -23.72 -2.47
C ARG A 318 -6.18 -23.22 -1.03
N ARG A 319 -6.35 -21.91 -0.85
CA ARG A 319 -6.42 -21.22 0.45
C ARG A 319 -7.52 -20.16 0.43
N PRO A 320 -8.81 -20.53 0.56
CA PRO A 320 -9.91 -19.56 0.56
C PRO A 320 -9.83 -18.52 1.70
N GLY A 321 -9.09 -18.82 2.78
CA GLY A 321 -8.81 -17.87 3.86
C GLY A 321 -8.07 -16.60 3.42
N VAL A 322 -7.26 -16.67 2.37
CA VAL A 322 -6.46 -15.54 1.85
C VAL A 322 -7.36 -14.41 1.34
N LEU A 323 -8.58 -14.70 0.86
CA LEU A 323 -9.54 -13.66 0.48
C LEU A 323 -10.13 -12.91 1.69
N GLY A 324 -10.07 -13.52 2.87
CA GLY A 324 -10.46 -12.97 4.17
C GLY A 324 -9.35 -12.18 4.87
N THR A 325 -8.11 -12.17 4.35
CA THR A 325 -7.06 -11.27 4.86
C THR A 325 -7.36 -9.83 4.45
N ARG A 326 -6.60 -8.89 5.04
CA ARG A 326 -6.82 -7.45 4.89
C ARG A 326 -5.57 -6.78 4.31
N ARG A 327 -5.80 -5.76 3.50
CA ARG A 327 -4.76 -4.95 2.86
C ARG A 327 -5.04 -3.46 3.04
N TRP A 328 -4.00 -2.65 3.02
CA TRP A 328 -4.14 -1.19 2.96
C TRP A 328 -4.84 -0.79 1.66
N SER A 329 -5.99 -0.10 1.77
CA SER A 329 -6.77 0.34 0.62
C SER A 329 -6.02 1.40 -0.19
N LEU A 330 -6.31 1.54 -1.49
CA LEU A 330 -5.68 2.59 -2.31
C LEU A 330 -6.01 4.00 -1.78
N TYR A 331 -7.22 4.16 -1.20
CA TYR A 331 -7.59 5.35 -0.42
C TYR A 331 -6.71 5.53 0.82
N GLY A 332 -6.54 4.47 1.63
CA GLY A 332 -5.68 4.47 2.81
C GLY A 332 -4.24 4.86 2.48
N ARG A 333 -3.68 4.34 1.38
CA ARG A 333 -2.32 4.68 0.90
C ARG A 333 -2.17 6.15 0.48
N LEU A 334 -3.23 6.85 0.07
CA LEU A 334 -3.17 8.32 -0.16
C LEU A 334 -3.47 9.13 1.10
N TYR A 335 -4.36 8.63 1.96
CA TYR A 335 -4.73 9.28 3.21
C TYR A 335 -3.57 9.29 4.23
N LEU A 336 -2.91 8.14 4.42
CA LEU A 336 -1.82 7.92 5.38
C LEU A 336 -0.42 8.34 4.87
N ARG A 337 -0.30 8.79 3.61
CA ARG A 337 0.96 9.23 3.01
C ARG A 337 1.27 10.69 3.35
N HIS A 338 2.47 10.96 3.83
CA HIS A 338 3.00 12.31 4.09
C HIS A 338 3.29 13.05 2.78
N PHE A 339 3.40 14.37 2.83
CA PHE A 339 3.95 15.15 1.72
C PHE A 339 5.45 14.85 1.57
N ASN A 340 5.92 14.75 0.33
CA ASN A 340 7.30 14.37 -0.02
C ASN A 340 7.74 13.00 0.53
N GLU A 341 6.82 12.05 0.68
CA GLU A 341 7.14 10.67 1.01
C GLU A 341 7.25 9.80 -0.25
N LEU A 342 8.36 9.08 -0.42
CA LEU A 342 8.58 8.15 -1.54
C LEU A 342 7.83 6.83 -1.33
N GLN A 343 7.60 6.09 -2.42
CA GLN A 343 6.76 4.89 -2.37
C GLN A 343 7.29 3.81 -1.41
N HIS A 344 8.61 3.58 -1.41
CA HIS A 344 9.24 2.61 -0.52
C HIS A 344 9.20 2.98 0.96
N GLU A 345 9.26 4.26 1.31
CA GLU A 345 9.11 4.76 2.69
C GLU A 345 7.70 4.47 3.21
N LEU A 346 6.70 4.76 2.37
CA LEU A 346 5.30 4.47 2.65
C LEU A 346 5.04 2.97 2.82
N THR A 347 5.56 2.14 1.90
CA THR A 347 5.40 0.68 1.99
C THR A 347 6.11 0.14 3.24
N ALA A 348 7.34 0.56 3.55
CA ALA A 348 8.03 0.13 4.76
C ALA A 348 7.30 0.53 6.06
N ARG A 349 6.69 1.72 6.10
CA ARG A 349 5.89 2.16 7.25
C ARG A 349 4.56 1.41 7.37
N LEU A 350 3.84 1.21 6.26
CA LEU A 350 2.58 0.46 6.24
C LEU A 350 2.77 -1.05 6.46
N GLY A 351 3.92 -1.61 6.07
CA GLY A 351 4.33 -2.98 6.38
C GLY A 351 4.53 -3.18 7.89
N ARG A 352 5.34 -2.32 8.55
CA ARG A 352 5.45 -2.28 10.02
C ARG A 352 4.08 -2.16 10.70
N GLY A 353 3.17 -1.38 10.12
CA GLY A 353 1.80 -1.20 10.60
C GLY A 353 0.82 -2.36 10.31
N HIS A 354 1.15 -3.33 9.44
CA HIS A 354 0.21 -4.37 9.00
C HIS A 354 -0.17 -5.30 10.17
N ARG A 355 0.81 -5.99 10.78
CA ARG A 355 0.57 -6.96 11.86
C ARG A 355 -0.28 -6.40 13.03
N PRO A 356 -0.01 -5.19 13.58
CA PRO A 356 -0.87 -4.61 14.62
C PRO A 356 -2.26 -4.20 14.09
N ALA A 357 -2.40 -3.79 12.82
CA ALA A 357 -3.71 -3.47 12.24
C ALA A 357 -4.59 -4.72 12.05
N THR A 358 -4.01 -5.84 11.61
CA THR A 358 -4.69 -7.14 11.52
C THR A 358 -5.13 -7.62 12.90
N ARG A 359 -4.25 -7.58 13.91
CA ARG A 359 -4.62 -7.90 15.30
C ARG A 359 -5.73 -7.00 15.85
N TYR A 360 -5.69 -5.68 15.57
CA TYR A 360 -6.77 -4.76 15.93
C TYR A 360 -8.11 -5.14 15.28
N MET A 361 -8.14 -5.36 13.97
CA MET A 361 -9.40 -5.70 13.27
C MET A 361 -9.96 -7.07 13.66
N ASN A 362 -9.09 -8.05 13.96
CA ASN A 362 -9.49 -9.37 14.42
C ASN A 362 -10.03 -9.38 15.86
N SER A 363 -9.76 -8.33 16.66
CA SER A 363 -10.35 -8.17 18.01
C SER A 363 -11.86 -7.87 18.01
N PHE A 364 -12.47 -7.67 16.82
CA PHE A 364 -13.90 -7.44 16.64
C PHE A 364 -14.61 -8.57 15.87
N PRO A 365 -14.62 -9.83 16.36
CA PRO A 365 -15.34 -10.91 15.71
C PRO A 365 -16.85 -10.63 15.71
N SER A 366 -17.54 -11.01 14.63
CA SER A 366 -19.00 -10.90 14.56
C SER A 366 -19.65 -12.19 15.10
N PRO A 367 -20.42 -12.13 16.22
CA PRO A 367 -20.89 -13.34 16.89
C PRO A 367 -21.87 -14.15 16.01
N MET A 368 -22.70 -13.46 15.21
CA MET A 368 -23.62 -14.11 14.27
C MET A 368 -22.88 -14.93 13.19
N MET A 369 -21.78 -14.39 12.64
CA MET A 369 -20.98 -15.10 11.63
C MET A 369 -20.25 -16.29 12.26
N ALA A 370 -19.69 -16.14 13.46
CA ALA A 370 -19.02 -17.23 14.17
C ALA A 370 -19.98 -18.39 14.51
N VAL A 371 -21.23 -18.09 14.90
CA VAL A 371 -22.27 -19.11 15.11
C VAL A 371 -22.62 -19.81 13.80
N LEU A 372 -22.87 -19.06 12.72
CA LEU A 372 -23.18 -19.63 11.40
C LEU A 372 -22.04 -20.53 10.90
N ALA A 373 -20.80 -20.03 10.95
CA ALA A 373 -19.58 -20.72 10.54
C ALA A 373 -19.39 -22.06 11.26
N ARG A 374 -19.54 -22.08 12.60
CA ARG A 374 -19.45 -23.32 13.40
C ARG A 374 -20.49 -24.37 12.98
N HIS A 375 -21.74 -23.97 12.73
CA HIS A 375 -22.79 -24.92 12.29
C HIS A 375 -22.56 -25.41 10.86
N VAL A 376 -22.21 -24.54 9.92
CA VAL A 376 -21.88 -24.92 8.54
C VAL A 376 -20.68 -25.87 8.50
N ALA A 377 -19.63 -25.59 9.29
CA ALA A 377 -18.47 -26.47 9.42
C ALA A 377 -18.84 -27.84 10.01
N PHE A 378 -19.74 -27.90 11.00
CA PHE A 378 -20.22 -29.16 11.56
C PHE A 378 -20.99 -30.00 10.52
N PHE A 379 -21.99 -29.42 9.85
CA PHE A 379 -22.79 -30.13 8.85
C PHE A 379 -21.95 -30.56 7.64
N ALA A 380 -21.14 -29.67 7.06
CA ALA A 380 -20.28 -30.01 5.94
C ALA A 380 -19.22 -31.06 6.32
N GLY A 381 -18.61 -30.91 7.50
CA GLY A 381 -17.61 -31.85 8.02
C GLY A 381 -18.17 -33.24 8.34
N SER A 382 -19.38 -33.33 8.89
CA SER A 382 -20.01 -34.63 9.18
C SER A 382 -20.33 -35.44 7.92
N VAL A 383 -20.91 -34.80 6.89
CA VAL A 383 -21.17 -35.45 5.58
C VAL A 383 -19.86 -35.82 4.90
N LEU A 384 -18.86 -34.92 4.90
CA LEU A 384 -17.55 -35.17 4.33
C LEU A 384 -16.83 -36.35 5.01
N ALA A 385 -16.89 -36.45 6.33
CA ALA A 385 -16.27 -37.55 7.09
C ALA A 385 -16.89 -38.91 6.75
N VAL A 386 -18.22 -38.97 6.60
CA VAL A 386 -18.91 -40.21 6.15
C VAL A 386 -18.52 -40.58 4.73
N LEU A 387 -18.47 -39.62 3.80
CA LEU A 387 -18.03 -39.87 2.43
C LEU A 387 -16.57 -40.36 2.37
N ILE A 388 -15.66 -39.73 3.13
CA ILE A 388 -14.26 -40.16 3.22
C ILE A 388 -14.17 -41.59 3.77
N ALA A 389 -14.89 -41.89 4.87
CA ALA A 389 -14.89 -43.23 5.46
C ALA A 389 -15.40 -44.30 4.48
N LEU A 390 -16.44 -44.00 3.69
CA LEU A 390 -16.93 -44.90 2.64
C LEU A 390 -15.89 -45.09 1.53
N THR A 391 -15.20 -44.02 1.06
CA THR A 391 -14.15 -44.13 0.03
C THR A 391 -12.88 -44.84 0.50
N VAL A 392 -12.63 -44.90 1.82
CA VAL A 392 -11.51 -45.66 2.42
C VAL A 392 -11.91 -47.12 2.66
N TYR A 393 -13.19 -47.40 2.89
CA TYR A 393 -13.71 -48.76 2.99
C TYR A 393 -13.79 -49.44 1.62
N ASP A 394 -14.20 -48.69 0.59
CA ASP A 394 -14.33 -49.16 -0.78
C ASP A 394 -14.00 -48.05 -1.79
N GLU A 395 -12.98 -48.26 -2.61
CA GLU A 395 -12.52 -47.30 -3.61
C GLU A 395 -13.56 -47.09 -4.73
N ASP A 396 -14.43 -48.08 -5.00
CA ASP A 396 -15.45 -47.99 -6.06
C ASP A 396 -16.47 -46.88 -5.78
N VAL A 397 -16.61 -46.45 -4.52
CA VAL A 397 -17.43 -45.30 -4.11
C VAL A 397 -16.99 -44.01 -4.83
N LEU A 398 -15.71 -43.85 -5.19
CA LEU A 398 -15.24 -42.69 -5.97
C LEU A 398 -15.76 -42.67 -7.41
N THR A 399 -16.17 -43.81 -7.96
CA THR A 399 -16.72 -43.92 -9.32
C THR A 399 -18.20 -43.51 -9.41
N VAL A 400 -18.90 -43.46 -8.28
CA VAL A 400 -20.32 -43.12 -8.20
C VAL A 400 -20.54 -41.65 -8.58
N GLN A 401 -21.59 -41.41 -9.36
CA GLN A 401 -21.93 -40.09 -9.89
C GLN A 401 -22.00 -39.03 -8.77
N HIS A 402 -21.32 -37.91 -9.00
CA HIS A 402 -21.21 -36.75 -8.11
C HIS A 402 -20.45 -36.92 -6.78
N ILE A 403 -19.99 -38.12 -6.37
CA ILE A 403 -19.30 -38.26 -5.08
C ILE A 403 -18.00 -37.45 -5.02
N LEU A 404 -17.14 -37.51 -6.04
CA LEU A 404 -15.91 -36.70 -6.09
C LEU A 404 -16.20 -35.19 -6.08
N THR A 405 -17.26 -34.74 -6.76
CA THR A 405 -17.68 -33.32 -6.74
C THR A 405 -18.30 -32.91 -5.41
N ALA A 406 -18.99 -33.83 -4.71
CA ALA A 406 -19.51 -33.58 -3.37
C ALA A 406 -18.38 -33.47 -2.34
N ILE A 407 -17.40 -34.38 -2.37
CA ILE A 407 -16.21 -34.34 -1.50
C ILE A 407 -15.44 -33.02 -1.69
N THR A 408 -15.18 -32.60 -2.94
CA THR A 408 -14.45 -31.35 -3.21
C THR A 408 -15.24 -30.10 -2.79
N MET A 409 -16.55 -30.04 -3.07
CA MET A 409 -17.39 -28.90 -2.66
C MET A 409 -17.62 -28.84 -1.15
N LEU A 410 -17.81 -29.97 -0.46
CA LEU A 410 -17.92 -30.02 1.00
C LEU A 410 -16.58 -29.68 1.67
N GLY A 411 -15.45 -30.11 1.09
CA GLY A 411 -14.12 -29.73 1.53
C GLY A 411 -13.89 -28.22 1.44
N LEU A 412 -14.23 -27.61 0.30
CA LEU A 412 -14.16 -26.15 0.12
C LEU A 412 -15.11 -25.40 1.07
N LEU A 413 -16.34 -25.88 1.24
CA LEU A 413 -17.29 -25.28 2.18
C LEU A 413 -16.78 -25.37 3.63
N LEU A 414 -16.14 -26.48 4.01
CA LEU A 414 -15.56 -26.67 5.33
C LEU A 414 -14.36 -25.76 5.59
N THR A 415 -13.46 -25.58 4.62
CA THR A 415 -12.30 -24.67 4.77
C THR A 415 -12.74 -23.20 4.81
N VAL A 416 -13.70 -22.80 3.98
CA VAL A 416 -14.34 -21.47 4.04
C VAL A 416 -15.07 -21.27 5.37
N ALA A 417 -15.82 -22.25 5.85
CA ALA A 417 -16.52 -22.12 7.14
C ALA A 417 -15.53 -21.98 8.30
N ARG A 418 -14.41 -22.72 8.29
CA ARG A 418 -13.37 -22.62 9.33
C ARG A 418 -12.65 -21.28 9.34
N SER A 419 -12.42 -20.63 8.19
CA SER A 419 -11.74 -19.31 8.17
C SER A 419 -12.57 -18.17 8.78
N PHE A 420 -13.87 -18.37 9.00
CA PHE A 420 -14.74 -17.42 9.73
C PHE A 420 -14.88 -17.71 11.23
N ILE A 421 -14.26 -18.79 11.76
CA ILE A 421 -14.28 -19.09 13.20
C ILE A 421 -13.11 -18.34 13.86
N PRO A 422 -13.36 -17.41 14.79
CA PRO A 422 -12.29 -16.64 15.45
C PRO A 422 -11.58 -17.45 16.54
N ASP A 423 -10.31 -17.13 16.79
CA ASP A 423 -9.50 -17.77 17.82
C ASP A 423 -10.03 -17.52 19.24
N GLU A 424 -10.26 -18.59 19.99
CA GLU A 424 -10.83 -18.56 21.35
C GLU A 424 -9.88 -17.96 22.40
N HIS A 425 -8.60 -17.78 22.05
CA HIS A 425 -7.56 -17.21 22.91
C HIS A 425 -7.11 -15.82 22.46
N SER A 426 -7.87 -15.15 21.59
CA SER A 426 -7.57 -13.79 21.12
C SER A 426 -7.79 -12.74 22.23
N VAL A 427 -6.75 -11.96 22.51
CA VAL A 427 -6.74 -10.98 23.62
C VAL A 427 -7.32 -9.62 23.17
N GLN A 428 -8.39 -9.19 23.85
CA GLN A 428 -9.19 -8.01 23.47
C GLN A 428 -8.67 -6.71 24.11
N CYS A 429 -7.59 -6.15 23.56
CA CYS A 429 -7.03 -4.86 23.99
C CYS A 429 -7.08 -3.80 22.85
N PRO A 430 -8.27 -3.38 22.37
CA PRO A 430 -8.40 -2.55 21.17
C PRO A 430 -7.69 -1.19 21.27
N GLU A 431 -7.70 -0.54 22.44
CA GLU A 431 -7.05 0.77 22.63
C GLU A 431 -5.52 0.67 22.51
N GLN A 432 -4.90 -0.34 23.12
CA GLN A 432 -3.44 -0.58 23.02
C GLN A 432 -3.04 -0.97 21.59
N LEU A 433 -3.85 -1.82 20.92
CA LEU A 433 -3.61 -2.22 19.54
C LEU A 433 -3.73 -1.01 18.59
N LEU A 434 -4.73 -0.15 18.78
CA LEU A 434 -4.89 1.07 17.97
C LEU A 434 -3.74 2.07 18.20
N GLN A 435 -3.22 2.18 19.42
CA GLN A 435 -2.01 2.98 19.71
C GLN A 435 -0.77 2.43 19.00
N ARG A 436 -0.57 1.09 18.96
CA ARG A 436 0.50 0.46 18.17
C ARG A 436 0.32 0.68 16.67
N VAL A 437 -0.91 0.62 16.15
CA VAL A 437 -1.21 1.00 14.76
C VAL A 437 -0.87 2.46 14.50
N LEU A 438 -1.23 3.38 15.41
CA LEU A 438 -0.92 4.81 15.28
C LEU A 438 0.58 5.09 15.24
N ALA A 439 1.38 4.41 16.08
CA ALA A 439 2.84 4.55 16.09
C ALA A 439 3.50 4.20 14.74
N HIS A 440 2.82 3.46 13.88
CA HIS A 440 3.25 3.21 12.50
C HIS A 440 2.46 4.03 11.46
N THR A 441 1.16 4.24 11.62
CA THR A 441 0.36 4.94 10.58
C THR A 441 0.47 6.47 10.64
N HIS A 442 0.88 7.03 11.79
CA HIS A 442 1.04 8.46 12.13
C HIS A 442 -0.25 9.30 12.12
N TYR A 443 -1.25 8.92 11.31
CA TYR A 443 -2.50 9.68 11.12
C TYR A 443 -3.70 8.95 11.72
N MET A 444 -4.47 9.66 12.55
CA MET A 444 -5.69 9.18 13.19
C MET A 444 -6.73 10.31 13.25
N PRO A 445 -7.98 10.10 12.81
CA PRO A 445 -9.08 11.01 13.06
C PRO A 445 -9.27 11.29 14.55
N GLN A 446 -9.57 12.53 14.93
CA GLN A 446 -9.71 12.92 16.33
C GLN A 446 -10.84 12.15 17.06
N GLN A 447 -11.86 11.73 16.31
CA GLN A 447 -13.03 10.98 16.80
C GLN A 447 -12.69 9.59 17.34
N TRP A 448 -11.55 9.00 16.95
CA TRP A 448 -11.12 7.66 17.39
C TRP A 448 -10.47 7.66 18.79
N ARG A 449 -10.16 8.84 19.35
CA ARG A 449 -9.43 8.96 20.63
C ARG A 449 -10.34 8.57 21.80
N GLY A 450 -9.94 7.55 22.57
CA GLY A 450 -10.73 7.02 23.69
C GLY A 450 -11.99 6.25 23.25
N SER A 451 -12.10 5.92 21.96
CA SER A 451 -13.24 5.23 21.36
C SER A 451 -12.78 4.06 20.46
N ALA A 452 -11.60 3.47 20.73
CA ALA A 452 -11.07 2.37 19.92
C ALA A 452 -12.00 1.15 19.86
N GLY A 453 -12.79 0.89 20.90
CA GLY A 453 -13.79 -0.18 20.92
C GLY A 453 -15.08 0.11 20.13
N ALA A 454 -15.28 1.32 19.61
CA ALA A 454 -16.52 1.72 18.95
C ALA A 454 -16.65 1.12 17.54
N ALA A 455 -17.87 0.72 17.18
CA ALA A 455 -18.17 0.19 15.85
C ALA A 455 -17.89 1.22 14.73
N GLU A 456 -18.05 2.52 15.02
CA GLU A 456 -17.72 3.62 14.10
C GLU A 456 -16.22 3.65 13.78
N THR A 457 -15.37 3.70 14.82
CA THR A 457 -13.90 3.63 14.71
C THR A 457 -13.44 2.41 13.92
N ARG A 458 -14.00 1.22 14.22
CA ARG A 458 -13.75 -0.02 13.46
C ARG A 458 -14.17 0.09 12.00
N ASN A 459 -15.32 0.70 11.69
CA ASN A 459 -15.81 0.83 10.32
C ASN A 459 -14.94 1.81 9.52
N GLU A 460 -14.52 2.94 10.09
CA GLU A 460 -13.61 3.89 9.43
C GLU A 460 -12.21 3.31 9.24
N MET A 461 -11.67 2.59 10.24
CA MET A 461 -10.42 1.83 10.08
C MET A 461 -10.56 0.78 8.96
N GLY A 462 -11.72 0.14 8.84
CA GLY A 462 -12.05 -0.78 7.75
C GLY A 462 -12.04 -0.14 6.35
N GLN A 463 -12.22 1.17 6.22
CA GLN A 463 -12.06 1.90 4.94
C GLN A 463 -10.59 2.15 4.58
N LEU A 464 -9.69 2.21 5.57
CA LEU A 464 -8.24 2.32 5.37
C LEU A 464 -7.60 0.94 5.18
N PHE A 465 -8.14 -0.10 5.82
CA PHE A 465 -7.60 -1.45 5.88
C PHE A 465 -8.69 -2.49 5.54
N GLN A 466 -8.92 -2.67 4.23
CA GLN A 466 -10.05 -3.41 3.66
C GLN A 466 -9.70 -4.88 3.35
N TYR A 467 -10.72 -5.73 3.20
CA TYR A 467 -10.53 -7.14 2.84
C TYR A 467 -9.98 -7.33 1.41
N LYS A 468 -9.13 -8.35 1.16
CA LYS A 468 -8.63 -8.72 -0.18
C LYS A 468 -9.81 -9.03 -1.13
N ALA A 469 -10.85 -9.71 -0.64
CA ALA A 469 -12.11 -9.92 -1.37
C ALA A 469 -12.83 -8.61 -1.78
N MET A 470 -12.91 -7.60 -0.89
CA MET A 470 -13.57 -6.33 -1.19
C MET A 470 -12.81 -5.55 -2.26
N PHE A 471 -11.48 -5.55 -2.19
CA PHE A 471 -10.61 -4.96 -3.23
C PHE A 471 -10.87 -5.58 -4.62
N ILE A 472 -11.00 -6.91 -4.70
CA ILE A 472 -11.28 -7.59 -5.98
C ILE A 472 -12.66 -7.20 -6.52
N VAL A 473 -13.68 -7.12 -5.67
CA VAL A 473 -15.02 -6.66 -6.06
C VAL A 473 -15.00 -5.20 -6.52
N GLU A 474 -14.26 -4.32 -5.85
CA GLU A 474 -14.10 -2.92 -6.25
C GLU A 474 -13.42 -2.78 -7.61
N GLU A 475 -12.31 -3.50 -7.86
CA GLU A 475 -11.62 -3.48 -9.16
C GLU A 475 -12.46 -4.11 -10.28
N LEU A 476 -13.28 -5.13 -9.99
CA LEU A 476 -14.21 -5.72 -10.96
C LEU A 476 -15.38 -4.77 -11.30
N LEU A 477 -15.88 -4.01 -10.33
CA LEU A 477 -16.90 -2.96 -10.54
C LEU A 477 -16.31 -1.67 -11.12
N SER A 478 -15.00 -1.49 -11.07
CA SER A 478 -14.25 -0.31 -11.55
C SER A 478 -14.62 0.14 -12.96
N PRO A 479 -14.74 -0.73 -13.98
CA PRO A 479 -15.07 -0.31 -15.35
C PRO A 479 -16.50 0.28 -15.46
N ILE A 480 -17.41 -0.14 -14.59
CA ILE A 480 -18.82 0.27 -14.58
C ILE A 480 -18.99 1.56 -13.76
N LEU A 481 -18.39 1.61 -12.56
CA LEU A 481 -18.57 2.74 -11.63
C LEU A 481 -17.70 3.97 -11.99
N THR A 482 -16.50 3.76 -12.52
CA THR A 482 -15.60 4.87 -12.92
C THR A 482 -16.25 5.87 -13.90
N PRO A 483 -16.86 5.45 -15.04
CA PRO A 483 -17.51 6.41 -15.94
C PRO A 483 -18.68 7.15 -15.27
N LEU A 484 -19.46 6.50 -14.41
CA LEU A 484 -20.56 7.15 -13.67
C LEU A 484 -20.04 8.24 -12.72
N ILE A 485 -18.95 7.97 -11.99
CA ILE A 485 -18.31 8.95 -11.09
C ILE A 485 -17.75 10.14 -11.90
N LEU A 486 -17.13 9.89 -13.06
CA LEU A 486 -16.59 10.93 -13.94
C LEU A 486 -17.68 11.78 -14.61
N ILE A 487 -18.85 11.21 -14.94
CA ILE A 487 -19.96 11.91 -15.60
C ILE A 487 -20.83 12.67 -14.61
N PHE A 488 -21.06 12.16 -13.40
CA PHE A 488 -22.05 12.72 -12.47
C PHE A 488 -21.46 13.34 -11.20
N ALA A 489 -20.41 12.75 -10.62
CA ALA A 489 -19.90 13.17 -9.31
C ALA A 489 -18.76 14.18 -9.39
N LEU A 490 -17.91 14.09 -10.42
CA LEU A 490 -16.74 14.97 -10.60
C LEU A 490 -17.05 16.35 -11.22
N PRO A 491 -17.95 16.52 -12.21
CA PRO A 491 -18.20 17.83 -12.83
C PRO A 491 -18.68 18.92 -11.85
N PRO A 492 -19.57 18.64 -10.86
CA PRO A 492 -19.95 19.64 -9.84
C PRO A 492 -18.77 20.18 -9.03
N ARG A 493 -17.69 19.38 -8.87
CA ARG A 493 -16.46 19.76 -8.14
C ARG A 493 -15.42 20.47 -9.02
N ALA A 494 -15.68 20.67 -10.31
CA ALA A 494 -14.70 21.26 -11.22
C ALA A 494 -14.28 22.69 -10.83
N LEU A 495 -15.17 23.48 -10.22
CA LEU A 495 -14.81 24.82 -9.72
C LEU A 495 -13.88 24.74 -8.50
N ASP A 496 -14.21 23.89 -7.52
CA ASP A 496 -13.39 23.64 -6.32
C ASP A 496 -11.97 23.18 -6.72
N ILE A 497 -11.85 22.31 -7.72
CA ILE A 497 -10.57 21.82 -8.27
C ILE A 497 -9.77 22.95 -8.93
N VAL A 498 -10.41 23.81 -9.73
CA VAL A 498 -9.74 24.96 -10.37
C VAL A 498 -9.27 25.99 -9.34
N ASP A 499 -10.12 26.32 -8.36
CA ASP A 499 -9.75 27.23 -7.27
C ASP A 499 -8.67 26.62 -6.35
N PHE A 500 -8.62 25.29 -6.20
CA PHE A 500 -7.51 24.58 -5.53
C PHE A 500 -6.19 24.74 -6.29
N PHE A 501 -6.13 24.43 -7.59
CA PHE A 501 -4.89 24.57 -8.37
C PHE A 501 -4.41 26.02 -8.47
N ARG A 502 -5.31 27.01 -8.48
CA ARG A 502 -4.89 28.42 -8.40
C ARG A 502 -4.29 28.76 -7.02
N ASN A 503 -4.97 28.39 -5.93
CA ASN A 503 -4.62 28.86 -4.60
C ASN A 503 -3.46 28.07 -3.94
N PHE A 504 -3.25 26.81 -4.37
CA PHE A 504 -2.31 25.87 -3.75
C PHE A 504 -1.17 25.41 -4.66
N THR A 505 -0.93 26.06 -5.80
CA THR A 505 0.30 25.92 -6.59
C THR A 505 1.27 27.05 -6.26
N VAL A 506 2.55 26.72 -6.08
CA VAL A 506 3.64 27.69 -5.91
C VAL A 506 4.77 27.34 -6.87
N GLU A 507 5.36 28.36 -7.46
CA GLU A 507 6.48 28.24 -8.39
C GLU A 507 7.80 28.26 -7.61
N VAL A 508 8.57 27.17 -7.69
CA VAL A 508 9.88 27.02 -7.03
C VAL A 508 10.98 27.16 -8.05
N VAL A 509 11.91 28.08 -7.80
CA VAL A 509 13.03 28.40 -8.71
C VAL A 509 13.83 27.14 -9.06
N GLY A 510 13.97 26.88 -10.35
CA GLY A 510 14.64 25.70 -10.91
C GLY A 510 13.80 24.42 -10.95
N VAL A 511 12.72 24.30 -10.18
CA VAL A 511 11.84 23.11 -10.15
C VAL A 511 10.53 23.34 -10.94
N GLY A 512 9.97 24.54 -10.91
CA GLY A 512 8.67 24.88 -11.52
C GLY A 512 7.49 24.78 -10.56
N ASP A 513 6.30 24.47 -11.08
CA ASP A 513 5.04 24.52 -10.33
C ASP A 513 4.83 23.30 -9.42
N VAL A 514 4.86 23.50 -8.10
CA VAL A 514 4.71 22.45 -7.08
C VAL A 514 3.52 22.72 -6.16
N CYS A 515 3.03 21.66 -5.51
CA CYS A 515 1.96 21.78 -4.52
C CYS A 515 2.48 22.52 -3.28
N SER A 516 1.82 23.61 -2.90
CA SER A 516 2.14 24.48 -1.75
C SER A 516 2.32 23.71 -0.43
N PHE A 517 1.41 22.78 -0.10
CA PHE A 517 1.54 21.89 1.06
C PHE A 517 2.84 21.08 1.09
N ALA A 518 3.40 20.75 -0.08
CA ALA A 518 4.66 20.02 -0.20
C ALA A 518 5.90 20.91 0.01
N GLN A 519 5.75 22.21 0.24
CA GLN A 519 6.85 23.05 0.73
C GLN A 519 7.11 22.88 2.23
N LEU A 520 6.25 22.15 2.95
CA LEU A 520 6.39 21.88 4.39
C LEU A 520 6.44 23.18 5.23
N ASP A 521 5.72 24.20 4.75
CA ASP A 521 5.62 25.52 5.39
C ASP A 521 4.50 25.55 6.44
N VAL A 522 4.93 25.45 7.69
CA VAL A 522 4.11 25.49 8.90
C VAL A 522 3.38 26.84 9.06
N ARG A 523 3.98 27.95 8.62
CA ARG A 523 3.37 29.27 8.76
C ARG A 523 2.14 29.42 7.88
N ARG A 524 2.22 28.96 6.62
CA ARG A 524 1.15 29.11 5.61
C ARG A 524 0.12 27.98 5.62
N HIS A 525 0.51 26.76 6.00
CA HIS A 525 -0.32 25.56 5.93
C HIS A 525 -0.42 24.76 7.24
N GLY A 526 0.12 25.29 8.32
CA GLY A 526 0.03 24.66 9.64
C GLY A 526 -1.39 24.60 10.20
N ASN A 527 -1.59 23.69 11.13
CA ASN A 527 -2.84 23.49 11.85
C ASN A 527 -2.72 24.06 13.27
N PRO A 528 -3.58 25.02 13.68
CA PRO A 528 -3.47 25.67 14.99
C PRO A 528 -3.67 24.72 16.19
N GLN A 529 -4.15 23.49 15.97
CA GLN A 529 -4.24 22.47 17.03
C GLN A 529 -2.91 21.75 17.30
N TRP A 530 -1.88 21.96 16.47
CA TRP A 530 -0.56 21.33 16.55
C TRP A 530 0.56 22.34 16.82
N LEU A 531 0.22 23.62 16.94
CA LEU A 531 1.13 24.76 16.98
C LEU A 531 0.77 25.68 18.13
N SER A 532 1.76 26.38 18.67
CA SER A 532 1.51 27.41 19.67
C SER A 532 0.83 28.63 19.03
N GLU A 533 0.10 29.40 19.84
CA GLU A 533 -0.60 30.60 19.36
C GLU A 533 0.34 31.56 18.61
N GLY A 534 -0.12 32.09 17.48
CA GLY A 534 0.66 33.00 16.62
C GLY A 534 1.69 32.34 15.68
N GLN A 535 1.90 31.02 15.73
CA GLN A 535 2.86 30.33 14.83
C GLN A 535 2.33 30.04 13.41
N THR A 536 1.02 30.19 13.17
CA THR A 536 0.42 29.97 11.85
C THR A 536 -0.52 31.11 11.45
N GLU A 537 -0.44 31.49 10.17
CA GLU A 537 -1.31 32.46 9.51
C GLU A 537 -2.39 31.76 8.66
N ALA A 538 -2.45 30.43 8.72
CA ALA A 538 -3.32 29.62 7.89
C ALA A 538 -4.81 29.77 8.26
N SER A 539 -5.61 30.30 7.34
CA SER A 539 -7.08 30.20 7.43
C SER A 539 -7.55 28.74 7.40
N VAL A 540 -8.79 28.47 7.83
CA VAL A 540 -9.42 27.12 7.78
C VAL A 540 -9.38 26.51 6.37
N TYR A 541 -9.48 27.33 5.33
CA TYR A 541 -9.33 26.87 3.95
C TYR A 541 -7.88 26.46 3.63
N GLN A 542 -6.88 27.22 4.11
CA GLN A 542 -5.47 27.09 3.76
C GLN A 542 -4.68 26.03 4.56
N ARG A 543 -5.02 25.79 5.84
CA ARG A 543 -4.34 24.80 6.70
C ARG A 543 -4.41 23.38 6.14
N ALA A 544 -3.51 22.49 6.50
CA ALA A 544 -3.69 21.05 6.25
C ALA A 544 -4.56 20.41 7.35
N GLU A 545 -5.43 19.46 6.99
CA GLU A 545 -6.22 18.74 8.00
C GLU A 545 -5.38 17.66 8.69
N ASN A 546 -5.68 17.38 9.96
CA ASN A 546 -5.05 16.35 10.80
C ASN A 546 -3.52 16.46 10.98
N GLY A 547 -2.98 17.67 11.10
CA GLY A 547 -1.54 17.89 11.39
C GLY A 547 -0.60 17.46 10.27
N LYS A 548 -1.11 17.41 9.03
CA LYS A 548 -0.39 16.78 7.92
C LYS A 548 0.83 17.56 7.45
N THR A 549 0.89 18.88 7.66
CA THR A 549 2.07 19.70 7.35
C THR A 549 3.20 19.39 8.33
N GLU A 550 2.87 19.35 9.61
CA GLU A 550 3.76 19.16 10.77
C GLU A 550 4.38 17.76 10.75
N LEU A 551 3.54 16.72 10.68
CA LEU A 551 4.01 15.34 10.60
C LEU A 551 4.86 15.09 9.34
N SER A 552 4.50 15.70 8.20
CA SER A 552 5.30 15.58 6.96
C SER A 552 6.65 16.25 7.08
N LEU A 553 6.72 17.42 7.72
CA LEU A 553 7.96 18.12 8.01
C LEU A 553 8.87 17.29 8.93
N MET A 554 8.31 16.74 10.01
CA MET A 554 9.04 15.89 10.96
C MET A 554 9.56 14.62 10.29
N HIS A 555 8.71 13.90 9.55
CA HIS A 555 9.11 12.71 8.78
C HIS A 555 10.22 13.05 7.78
N PHE A 556 10.05 14.10 6.98
CA PHE A 556 11.02 14.48 5.95
C PHE A 556 12.39 14.86 6.53
N ALA A 557 12.41 15.57 7.66
CA ALA A 557 13.64 15.95 8.37
C ALA A 557 14.35 14.74 9.00
N ILE A 558 13.61 13.76 9.52
CA ILE A 558 14.16 12.51 10.07
C ILE A 558 14.74 11.65 8.93
N SER A 559 14.03 11.50 7.82
CA SER A 559 14.49 10.71 6.66
C SER A 559 15.68 11.34 5.94
N ASN A 560 15.82 12.66 5.95
CA ASN A 560 16.85 13.40 5.20
C ASN A 560 17.65 14.33 6.13
N PRO A 561 18.52 13.82 7.02
CA PRO A 561 19.15 14.59 8.09
C PRO A 561 20.18 15.65 7.63
N ARG A 562 20.56 15.65 6.34
CA ARG A 562 21.41 16.69 5.72
C ARG A 562 20.61 17.89 5.21
N TRP A 563 19.31 17.74 5.02
CA TRP A 563 18.44 18.81 4.52
C TRP A 563 18.30 19.91 5.57
N GLN A 564 18.49 21.16 5.15
CA GLN A 564 18.30 22.33 6.01
C GLN A 564 16.87 22.86 5.85
N PRO A 565 16.03 22.82 6.91
CA PRO A 565 14.66 23.31 6.85
C PRO A 565 14.63 24.86 6.77
N PRO A 566 13.59 25.46 6.14
CA PRO A 566 13.35 26.90 6.19
C PRO A 566 13.27 27.43 7.63
N PRO A 567 13.61 28.71 7.91
CA PRO A 567 13.75 29.20 9.29
C PRO A 567 12.55 28.96 10.20
N HIS A 568 11.32 29.19 9.72
CA HIS A 568 10.10 28.92 10.49
C HIS A 568 9.91 27.43 10.81
N SER A 569 10.11 26.57 9.81
CA SER A 569 10.05 25.11 9.96
C SER A 569 11.17 24.57 10.87
N GLY A 570 12.36 25.17 10.82
CA GLY A 570 13.47 24.88 11.73
C GLY A 570 13.17 25.27 13.19
N MET A 571 12.58 26.45 13.42
CA MET A 571 12.13 26.86 14.75
C MET A 571 11.07 25.89 15.32
N PHE A 572 10.08 25.48 14.51
CA PHE A 572 9.10 24.46 14.91
C PHE A 572 9.79 23.14 15.31
N LEU A 573 10.69 22.61 14.47
CA LEU A 573 11.42 21.38 14.77
C LEU A 573 12.28 21.50 16.04
N SER A 574 12.89 22.66 16.29
CA SER A 574 13.67 22.90 17.51
C SER A 574 12.78 22.98 18.76
N HIS A 575 11.61 23.62 18.69
CA HIS A 575 10.64 23.70 19.79
C HIS A 575 10.06 22.32 20.12
N VAL A 576 9.70 21.53 19.10
CA VAL A 576 9.29 20.14 19.27
C VAL A 576 10.43 19.35 19.93
N LYS A 577 11.66 19.43 19.42
CA LYS A 577 12.82 18.74 20.01
C LYS A 577 13.08 19.11 21.48
N GLU A 578 12.97 20.38 21.82
CA GLU A 578 13.15 20.85 23.20
C GLU A 578 12.03 20.32 24.11
N ARG A 579 10.77 20.37 23.66
CA ARG A 579 9.64 19.81 24.41
C ARG A 579 9.74 18.30 24.56
N LEU A 580 10.20 17.58 23.53
CA LEU A 580 10.50 16.16 23.61
C LEU A 580 11.54 15.86 24.70
N GLN A 581 12.60 16.66 24.78
CA GLN A 581 13.66 16.49 25.78
C GLN A 581 13.21 16.84 27.21
N ARG A 582 12.31 17.81 27.38
CA ARG A 582 11.67 18.12 28.67
C ARG A 582 10.76 16.98 29.15
N ASP A 583 9.90 16.46 28.27
CA ASP A 583 8.96 15.38 28.57
C ASP A 583 9.64 14.00 28.71
N ALA A 584 10.86 13.84 28.19
CA ALA A 584 11.70 12.66 28.37
C ALA A 584 12.58 12.71 29.64
N ALA A 585 12.66 13.86 30.35
CA ALA A 585 13.34 13.95 31.63
C ALA A 585 12.63 13.07 32.68
N PRO A 586 13.35 12.33 33.54
CA PRO A 586 12.80 11.14 34.17
C PRO A 586 11.75 11.44 35.25
N HIS A 587 10.48 11.26 34.90
CA HIS A 587 9.50 10.75 35.85
C HIS A 587 9.80 9.26 36.09
N GLY A 588 10.32 8.95 37.29
CA GLY A 588 10.46 7.63 37.94
C GLY A 588 10.77 6.35 37.11
N PRO A 589 11.67 5.44 37.58
CA PRO A 589 11.99 4.19 36.86
C PRO A 589 10.80 3.23 36.61
N ALA A 590 9.62 3.48 37.20
CA ALA A 590 8.40 2.72 36.96
C ALA A 590 7.72 3.01 35.60
N GLU A 591 7.75 4.25 35.09
CA GLU A 591 7.06 4.59 33.83
C GLU A 591 7.82 4.15 32.58
N GLY A 592 9.16 4.14 32.63
CA GLY A 592 9.99 3.61 31.54
C GLY A 592 9.76 2.12 31.28
N ALA A 593 9.61 1.32 32.35
CA ALA A 593 9.30 -0.10 32.25
C ALA A 593 7.90 -0.35 31.66
N LEU A 594 6.91 0.48 31.99
CA LEU A 594 5.56 0.41 31.43
C LEU A 594 5.57 0.73 29.93
N ARG A 595 6.29 1.79 29.50
CA ARG A 595 6.47 2.13 28.08
C ARG A 595 7.18 1.03 27.29
N ALA A 596 8.23 0.41 27.85
CA ALA A 596 8.90 -0.73 27.22
C ALA A 596 7.97 -1.96 27.11
N SER A 597 7.14 -2.22 28.11
CA SER A 597 6.17 -3.33 28.08
C SER A 597 5.01 -3.12 27.10
N LEU A 598 4.63 -1.87 26.81
CA LEU A 598 3.63 -1.54 25.78
C LEU A 598 4.14 -1.80 24.35
N LEU A 599 5.45 -1.67 24.14
CA LEU A 599 6.12 -1.90 22.85
C LEU A 599 6.53 -3.36 22.62
N GLY A 600 6.66 -4.16 23.69
CA GLY A 600 6.77 -5.62 23.58
C GLY A 600 5.44 -6.29 23.21
N ASP A 601 5.50 -7.55 22.77
CA ASP A 601 4.35 -8.36 22.33
C ASP A 601 3.40 -8.82 23.49
N GLY A 602 3.44 -8.09 24.61
CA GLY A 602 2.77 -8.34 25.88
C GLY A 602 1.26 -8.09 25.88
N CYS A 603 0.53 -8.58 24.89
CA CYS A 603 -0.86 -9.00 25.11
C CYS A 603 -0.98 -10.51 25.35
N ALA A 604 -0.05 -11.33 24.85
CA ALA A 604 -0.14 -12.80 24.89
C ALA A 604 0.26 -13.45 26.24
N ALA A 605 0.55 -12.67 27.29
CA ALA A 605 1.22 -13.14 28.50
C ALA A 605 0.35 -13.11 29.78
N VAL A 606 -0.94 -13.47 29.68
CA VAL A 606 -1.68 -13.96 30.86
C VAL A 606 -1.37 -15.45 31.02
N ARG A 607 -0.24 -15.76 31.69
CA ARG A 607 0.08 -17.14 32.04
C ARG A 607 -1.00 -17.66 33.00
N ALA A 608 -1.73 -18.69 32.58
CA ALA A 608 -2.55 -19.46 33.47
C ALA A 608 -1.65 -20.12 34.53
N SER A 609 -1.65 -19.60 35.75
CA SER A 609 -1.03 -20.26 36.90
C SER A 609 -1.86 -21.50 37.24
N GLY A 610 -1.50 -22.63 36.63
CA GLY A 610 -2.05 -23.93 37.01
C GLY A 610 -1.81 -24.21 38.48
N ALA A 611 -2.87 -24.57 39.20
CA ALA A 611 -2.76 -25.11 40.54
C ALA A 611 -2.02 -26.46 40.50
N VAL A 612 -0.96 -26.60 41.30
CA VAL A 612 -0.33 -27.88 41.58
C VAL A 612 -0.58 -28.22 43.05
N GLY A 613 -1.26 -29.33 43.30
CA GLY A 613 -1.57 -29.79 44.65
C GLY A 613 -2.37 -31.09 44.64
N GLY A 614 -1.69 -32.23 44.51
CA GLY A 614 -2.35 -33.54 44.49
C GLY A 614 -1.38 -34.70 44.24
N ARG A 615 -0.65 -35.13 45.27
CA ARG A 615 0.05 -36.43 45.26
C ARG A 615 -0.99 -37.54 45.39
N GLY A 616 -0.98 -38.50 44.47
CA GLY A 616 -1.83 -39.70 44.52
C GLY A 616 -1.19 -40.82 43.68
N ASP A 617 -0.64 -41.82 44.37
CA ASP A 617 0.09 -42.95 43.81
C ASP A 617 -0.84 -44.17 43.67
N TRP A 618 -1.22 -44.55 42.45
CA TRP A 618 -1.84 -45.83 42.10
C TRP A 618 -1.54 -46.15 40.62
N GLY A 619 -1.17 -47.41 40.32
CA GLY A 619 -0.71 -47.82 38.99
C GLY A 619 -1.65 -48.77 38.24
N GLY A 620 -1.16 -49.27 37.10
CA GLY A 620 -1.68 -50.46 36.41
C GLY A 620 -2.29 -50.20 35.03
N TRP A 621 -2.10 -51.19 34.15
CA TRP A 621 -2.85 -51.46 32.91
C TRP A 621 -2.55 -50.54 31.71
N GLY A 622 -1.49 -50.89 30.99
CA GLY A 622 -1.43 -50.64 29.56
C GLY A 622 -2.36 -51.58 28.79
N TRP A 623 -2.66 -51.21 27.54
CA TRP A 623 -3.32 -52.08 26.55
C TRP A 623 -2.55 -51.97 25.23
N ASP A 624 -1.78 -53.01 24.93
CA ASP A 624 -1.28 -53.25 23.58
C ASP A 624 -2.43 -53.71 22.67
N VAL A 625 -2.46 -53.25 21.43
CA VAL A 625 -3.14 -53.96 20.33
C VAL A 625 -2.16 -54.11 19.17
N VAL A 626 -2.07 -55.35 18.68
CA VAL A 626 -1.04 -55.88 17.79
C VAL A 626 -1.45 -55.82 16.31
N GLY A 627 -0.46 -55.66 15.41
CA GLY A 627 -0.53 -55.95 13.97
C GLY A 627 0.70 -55.37 13.25
N ALA A 628 1.81 -56.07 13.02
CA ALA A 628 2.02 -57.28 12.18
C ALA A 628 1.55 -57.07 10.71
N GLY A 629 2.40 -57.19 9.68
CA GLY A 629 3.86 -57.41 9.64
C GLY A 629 4.41 -57.70 8.22
N GLY A 630 5.74 -57.55 8.02
CA GLY A 630 6.47 -57.80 6.76
C GLY A 630 6.35 -56.68 5.71
N SER A 631 7.24 -56.47 4.71
CA SER A 631 8.57 -56.99 4.35
C SER A 631 9.07 -56.11 3.16
N LEU A 632 10.34 -55.96 2.77
CA LEU A 632 11.66 -56.49 3.16
C LEU A 632 12.77 -55.55 2.58
N GLY A 633 14.06 -55.76 2.92
CA GLY A 633 15.18 -55.37 2.02
C GLY A 633 16.05 -54.15 2.38
N ALA A 634 17.05 -54.36 3.23
CA ALA A 634 18.26 -53.53 3.25
C ALA A 634 19.33 -54.12 2.30
N VAL A 635 20.26 -53.30 1.78
CA VAL A 635 21.73 -53.55 1.76
C VAL A 635 22.52 -52.52 0.91
N ARG A 636 23.41 -51.80 1.60
CA ARG A 636 24.76 -51.32 1.24
C ARG A 636 25.05 -50.70 -0.15
N LEU A 637 25.37 -49.40 -0.08
CA LEU A 637 26.60 -48.76 -0.59
C LEU A 637 27.62 -49.69 -1.27
N TRP A 638 28.01 -49.34 -2.51
CA TRP A 638 29.27 -49.74 -3.13
C TRP A 638 30.14 -48.52 -3.42
N GLN A 639 31.44 -48.71 -3.23
CA GLN A 639 32.50 -47.72 -3.33
C GLN A 639 33.50 -48.20 -4.39
N TRP A 640 33.87 -47.36 -5.34
CA TRP A 640 34.98 -47.61 -6.28
C TRP A 640 36.03 -46.51 -6.13
N GLY A 641 37.27 -46.90 -5.80
CA GLY A 641 38.46 -46.12 -6.17
C GLY A 641 38.73 -46.31 -7.67
N SER A 642 39.79 -45.79 -8.29
CA SER A 642 40.99 -45.05 -7.87
C SER A 642 41.61 -44.50 -9.19
N HIS A 643 42.68 -43.70 -9.30
CA HIS A 643 44.06 -43.91 -8.84
C HIS A 643 44.98 -42.79 -9.44
N TRP A 644 46.21 -42.64 -8.93
CA TRP A 644 47.39 -41.92 -9.50
C TRP A 644 47.59 -40.38 -9.33
N ALA A 645 48.53 -40.07 -8.41
CA ALA A 645 49.69 -39.15 -8.48
C ALA A 645 49.61 -37.80 -9.24
N GLY A 646 50.18 -36.68 -8.74
CA GLY A 646 50.92 -36.43 -7.50
C GLY A 646 52.18 -35.57 -7.74
N PHE A 647 52.37 -34.48 -6.99
CA PHE A 647 53.67 -33.82 -6.72
C PHE A 647 53.53 -32.81 -5.56
N LEU A 648 54.47 -32.89 -4.61
CA LEU A 648 54.75 -31.94 -3.51
C LEU A 648 56.14 -31.28 -3.83
N PRO A 649 56.68 -30.24 -3.13
CA PRO A 649 56.52 -30.00 -1.68
C PRO A 649 56.61 -28.55 -1.12
N HIS A 650 56.20 -28.41 0.17
CA HIS A 650 56.84 -27.59 1.25
C HIS A 650 56.86 -26.03 1.14
N SER A 651 56.81 -25.23 2.22
CA SER A 651 56.89 -25.51 3.68
C SER A 651 56.49 -24.31 4.57
N GLY A 652 56.08 -24.58 5.83
CA GLY A 652 56.16 -23.67 7.01
C GLY A 652 55.02 -22.62 7.19
N ALA A 653 54.63 -22.19 8.40
CA ALA A 653 54.96 -22.63 9.77
C ALA A 653 53.83 -22.19 10.77
N VAL A 654 54.02 -22.47 12.07
CA VAL A 654 52.99 -22.52 13.15
C VAL A 654 52.82 -21.17 13.93
N PRO A 655 51.65 -20.88 14.55
CA PRO A 655 51.32 -19.63 15.32
C PRO A 655 51.91 -19.65 16.78
N PRO A 656 51.67 -18.69 17.75
CA PRO A 656 50.51 -17.79 17.92
C PRO A 656 50.71 -16.39 18.61
N ARG A 657 49.56 -15.74 18.91
CA ARG A 657 49.26 -14.59 19.81
C ARG A 657 49.36 -13.16 19.27
N SER A 658 48.21 -12.48 19.28
CA SER A 658 48.06 -11.05 19.59
C SER A 658 46.73 -10.80 20.32
N PRO A 659 46.69 -9.86 21.29
CA PRO A 659 45.44 -9.29 21.78
C PRO A 659 45.52 -7.76 21.86
N VAL A 660 45.12 -7.06 20.79
CA VAL A 660 44.70 -5.64 20.84
C VAL A 660 43.56 -5.46 19.84
N LEU A 661 42.39 -5.01 20.31
CA LEU A 661 41.25 -4.67 19.45
C LEU A 661 41.41 -3.26 18.88
N SER A 662 41.08 -3.08 17.60
CA SER A 662 41.18 -1.80 16.89
C SER A 662 39.91 -0.96 17.02
N GLU A 663 40.06 0.37 17.09
CA GLU A 663 38.98 1.37 17.20
C GLU A 663 37.91 1.28 16.10
N SER A 664 38.24 0.67 14.96
CA SER A 664 37.29 0.38 13.87
C SER A 664 36.08 -0.46 14.30
N HIS A 665 36.24 -1.37 15.27
CA HIS A 665 35.12 -2.14 15.85
C HIS A 665 34.28 -1.34 16.86
N LEU A 666 34.86 -0.32 17.50
CA LEU A 666 34.09 0.59 18.36
C LEU A 666 33.19 1.51 17.51
N LEU A 667 33.65 1.89 16.31
CA LEU A 667 32.85 2.67 15.36
C LEU A 667 31.67 1.88 14.75
N SER A 668 31.79 0.57 14.53
CA SER A 668 30.68 -0.26 14.03
C SER A 668 29.61 -0.54 15.11
N LEU A 669 30.03 -0.73 16.36
CA LEU A 669 29.13 -0.78 17.53
C LEU A 669 28.43 0.56 17.79
N SER A 670 29.10 1.70 17.56
CA SER A 670 28.45 3.01 17.69
C SER A 670 27.39 3.26 16.62
N ARG A 671 27.59 2.80 15.37
CA ARG A 671 26.61 2.99 14.27
C ARG A 671 25.32 2.18 14.47
N SER A 672 25.45 0.98 15.02
CA SER A 672 24.30 0.13 15.38
C SER A 672 23.58 0.65 16.62
N ALA A 673 24.32 1.18 17.61
CA ALA A 673 23.73 1.93 18.72
C ALA A 673 22.98 3.19 18.23
N VAL A 674 23.54 3.96 17.28
CA VAL A 674 22.87 5.14 16.70
C VAL A 674 21.61 4.79 15.90
N LEU A 675 21.56 3.66 15.19
CA LEU A 675 20.32 3.21 14.54
C LEU A 675 19.27 2.75 15.57
N ALA A 676 19.69 2.12 16.67
CA ALA A 676 18.82 1.83 17.80
C ALA A 676 18.34 3.10 18.52
N GLU A 677 19.19 4.13 18.65
CA GLU A 677 18.81 5.44 19.18
C GLU A 677 17.88 6.22 18.22
N VAL A 678 18.02 6.08 16.90
CA VAL A 678 17.09 6.67 15.92
C VAL A 678 15.73 5.97 15.94
N ALA A 679 15.69 4.64 16.08
CA ALA A 679 14.44 3.91 16.31
C ALA A 679 13.81 4.25 17.68
N SER A 680 14.64 4.44 18.72
CA SER A 680 14.21 4.96 20.03
C SER A 680 13.71 6.41 19.94
N ALA A 681 14.29 7.23 19.07
CA ALA A 681 13.83 8.59 18.77
C ALA A 681 12.48 8.58 18.05
N GLU A 682 12.26 7.71 17.05
CA GLU A 682 10.93 7.52 16.43
C GLU A 682 9.88 7.11 17.47
N MET A 683 10.21 6.17 18.37
CA MET A 683 9.27 5.69 19.40
C MET A 683 9.01 6.72 20.51
N SER A 684 9.98 7.54 20.88
CA SER A 684 9.79 8.64 21.87
C SER A 684 9.01 9.82 21.29
N LEU A 685 9.17 10.13 19.98
CA LEU A 685 8.35 11.10 19.26
C LEU A 685 6.84 10.75 19.31
N HIS A 686 6.48 9.49 19.06
CA HIS A 686 5.10 9.02 19.20
C HIS A 686 4.60 9.03 20.65
N ALA A 687 5.46 8.66 21.60
CA ALA A 687 5.12 8.67 23.02
C ALA A 687 4.80 10.07 23.58
N ILE A 688 5.25 11.15 22.92
CA ILE A 688 5.06 12.53 23.36
C ILE A 688 3.93 13.22 22.58
N TYR A 689 3.67 12.83 21.33
CA TYR A 689 2.36 13.13 20.69
C TYR A 689 1.19 12.55 21.50
N ILE A 690 1.35 11.35 22.09
CA ILE A 690 0.36 10.76 23.02
C ILE A 690 0.29 11.55 24.35
N HIS A 691 1.40 12.14 24.81
CA HIS A 691 1.46 12.91 26.07
C HIS A 691 0.79 14.29 25.96
N GLU A 692 1.00 15.03 24.87
CA GLU A 692 0.34 16.32 24.63
C GLU A 692 -1.19 16.20 24.49
N VAL A 693 -1.65 15.12 23.83
CA VAL A 693 -3.08 14.84 23.66
C VAL A 693 -3.76 14.49 24.99
N SER A 694 -3.04 13.88 25.93
CA SER A 694 -3.56 13.52 27.25
C SER A 694 -3.69 14.71 28.23
N SER A 695 -2.93 15.79 28.01
CA SER A 695 -2.89 16.96 28.90
C SER A 695 -3.87 18.06 28.48
N ALA A 696 -4.06 18.30 27.18
CA ALA A 696 -4.98 19.32 26.66
C ALA A 696 -6.48 19.07 27.00
N GLY A 697 -6.84 17.85 27.41
CA GLY A 697 -8.21 17.49 27.82
C GLY A 697 -8.60 17.85 29.25
N ARG A 698 -7.73 18.49 30.05
CA ARG A 698 -7.97 18.75 31.49
C ARG A 698 -8.14 20.22 31.90
N THR A 699 -8.08 21.17 30.96
CA THR A 699 -8.19 22.61 31.27
C THR A 699 -9.39 23.28 30.60
N ALA A 700 -10.57 23.09 31.19
CA ALA A 700 -11.72 23.97 30.98
C ALA A 700 -12.58 24.01 32.25
N PRO A 701 -12.57 25.11 33.04
CA PRO A 701 -13.51 25.28 34.15
C PRO A 701 -14.91 25.59 33.62
N SER A 702 -15.93 24.98 34.20
CA SER A 702 -17.33 25.21 33.87
C SER A 702 -17.78 26.63 34.24
N PRO A 703 -18.49 27.37 33.36
CA PRO A 703 -19.07 28.66 33.72
C PRO A 703 -20.32 28.48 34.62
N PRO A 704 -20.47 29.27 35.70
CA PRO A 704 -21.70 29.28 36.50
C PRO A 704 -22.71 30.28 35.93
N SER A 705 -23.90 29.82 35.54
CA SER A 705 -25.09 30.68 35.49
C SER A 705 -26.40 29.87 35.46
N HIS A 706 -27.03 29.74 36.63
CA HIS A 706 -28.45 29.41 36.73
C HIS A 706 -29.20 30.59 37.36
N THR A 707 -29.95 31.33 36.54
CA THR A 707 -31.12 32.11 36.96
C THR A 707 -32.15 32.10 35.83
N PRO A 708 -33.28 31.38 35.97
CA PRO A 708 -34.40 31.49 35.05
C PRO A 708 -35.47 32.41 35.66
N CYS A 709 -35.66 33.60 35.08
CA CYS A 709 -36.79 34.46 35.42
C CYS A 709 -37.95 34.29 34.43
N GLU A 710 -39.13 34.03 35.01
CA GLU A 710 -40.47 34.36 34.52
C GLU A 710 -40.89 33.94 33.10
N CYS A 711 -41.68 32.85 33.06
CA CYS A 711 -42.90 32.81 32.25
C CYS A 711 -44.05 32.26 33.13
N ARG A 712 -45.09 33.07 33.34
CA ARG A 712 -46.20 32.80 34.27
C ARG A 712 -47.55 32.78 33.53
N TRP A 713 -48.06 31.59 33.22
CA TRP A 713 -49.48 31.20 33.00
C TRP A 713 -49.52 29.65 32.99
N GLY A 714 -50.42 28.91 33.63
CA GLY A 714 -51.45 29.20 34.63
C GLY A 714 -52.27 27.92 34.95
N ALA A 715 -52.71 27.77 36.21
CA ALA A 715 -53.72 26.82 36.72
C ALA A 715 -53.50 25.27 36.70
N GLY A 716 -53.65 24.63 37.87
CA GLY A 716 -54.38 23.35 38.00
C GLY A 716 -53.71 22.16 38.73
N GLY A 717 -54.07 21.91 39.99
CA GLY A 717 -54.14 20.55 40.58
C GLY A 717 -52.96 20.02 41.42
N ALA A 718 -53.28 19.32 42.52
CA ALA A 718 -52.38 18.63 43.46
C ALA A 718 -52.99 17.24 43.80
N PRO A 719 -52.44 16.37 44.69
CA PRO A 719 -51.04 16.00 45.02
C PRO A 719 -50.77 14.44 45.06
N ARG A 720 -49.46 14.03 45.10
CA ARG A 720 -48.72 12.89 45.80
C ARG A 720 -49.43 11.58 46.31
N PRO A 721 -48.76 10.47 46.77
CA PRO A 721 -47.32 10.25 47.14
C PRO A 721 -46.62 8.86 46.84
N THR A 722 -45.31 8.75 47.16
CA THR A 722 -44.50 7.53 47.57
C THR A 722 -44.29 6.36 46.58
N ARG A 723 -43.19 5.56 46.55
CA ARG A 723 -41.95 5.29 47.36
C ARG A 723 -40.77 5.02 46.35
N GLY A 724 -39.50 4.70 46.65
CA GLY A 724 -38.72 4.35 47.87
C GLY A 724 -37.19 4.30 47.53
N CYS A 725 -36.35 3.52 48.26
CA CYS A 725 -34.87 3.44 48.07
C CYS A 725 -34.26 2.03 48.31
N GLY A 726 -32.99 1.81 47.90
CA GLY A 726 -32.10 0.71 48.32
C GLY A 726 -30.70 0.80 47.65
N ALA A 727 -29.58 0.54 48.37
CA ALA A 727 -28.20 0.89 47.93
C ALA A 727 -27.07 0.01 48.55
N LEU A 728 -25.80 0.30 48.17
CA LEU A 728 -24.49 -0.06 48.81
C LEU A 728 -23.92 -1.49 48.51
N THR A 729 -22.61 -1.84 48.49
CA THR A 729 -21.29 -1.12 48.56
C THR A 729 -20.09 -2.04 48.18
N CYS A 730 -18.90 -1.47 47.86
CA CYS A 730 -17.57 -2.14 47.77
C CYS A 730 -16.85 -2.26 49.15
N PRO A 731 -15.65 -2.91 49.26
CA PRO A 731 -14.37 -2.14 49.27
C PRO A 731 -13.07 -2.91 48.81
N VAL A 732 -11.89 -2.26 48.94
CA VAL A 732 -10.50 -2.70 48.62
C VAL A 732 -9.57 -2.47 49.85
N PRO A 733 -8.38 -3.12 50.00
CA PRO A 733 -7.13 -2.35 50.26
C PRO A 733 -5.78 -2.96 49.75
N CYS A 734 -4.65 -2.29 50.07
CA CYS A 734 -3.37 -2.19 49.33
C CYS A 734 -2.10 -2.98 49.83
N ALA A 735 -1.07 -3.00 48.94
CA ALA A 735 0.39 -2.73 49.12
C ALA A 735 1.41 -3.70 49.83
N LEU A 736 2.56 -3.99 49.16
CA LEU A 736 3.98 -3.75 49.57
C LEU A 736 5.03 -4.48 48.69
N CYS A 737 6.26 -3.93 48.57
CA CYS A 737 7.43 -4.50 47.83
C CYS A 737 8.53 -5.00 48.80
N PRO A 738 9.50 -5.85 48.37
CA PRO A 738 10.82 -5.34 47.89
C PRO A 738 11.53 -6.20 46.78
N VAL A 739 12.85 -5.99 46.61
CA VAL A 739 13.75 -6.21 45.43
C VAL A 739 15.04 -6.97 45.91
N PRO A 740 16.09 -7.43 45.13
CA PRO A 740 16.27 -7.89 43.72
C PRO A 740 16.89 -9.33 43.58
N GLY A 741 17.16 -9.82 42.35
CA GLY A 741 18.39 -10.62 42.09
C GLY A 741 18.45 -11.58 40.88
N SER A 742 19.27 -11.25 39.86
CA SER A 742 19.89 -12.15 38.82
C SER A 742 18.99 -13.03 37.91
N ALA A 743 19.44 -13.55 36.75
CA ALA A 743 20.41 -13.15 35.72
C ALA A 743 20.32 -14.12 34.52
N ALA A 744 20.81 -13.71 33.33
CA ALA A 744 20.97 -14.53 32.11
C ALA A 744 19.67 -14.96 31.37
N ARG A 745 19.66 -15.24 30.06
CA ARG A 745 20.73 -15.23 29.03
C ARG A 745 20.12 -14.89 27.67
N ALA A 746 20.79 -14.09 26.85
CA ALA A 746 20.35 -13.80 25.47
C ALA A 746 20.84 -14.88 24.49
N SER A 747 20.07 -15.11 23.42
CA SER A 747 20.48 -15.85 22.22
C SER A 747 20.26 -14.95 21.00
N GLN A 748 21.34 -14.64 20.29
CA GLN A 748 21.31 -13.92 19.02
C GLN A 748 21.09 -14.92 17.88
N HIS A 749 20.30 -14.55 16.87
CA HIS A 749 20.61 -14.90 15.47
C HIS A 749 19.97 -13.87 14.53
N GLU A 750 20.88 -13.09 13.93
CA GLU A 750 20.98 -12.72 12.51
C GLU A 750 19.80 -12.08 11.76
N LEU A 751 19.99 -10.81 11.40
CA LEU A 751 19.27 -10.14 10.32
C LEU A 751 19.64 -10.75 8.97
N ARG A 752 18.65 -10.83 8.05
CA ARG A 752 18.93 -10.85 6.61
C ARG A 752 17.98 -9.91 5.86
N GLU A 753 18.50 -9.34 4.79
CA GLU A 753 17.90 -8.23 4.04
C GLU A 753 16.83 -8.73 3.07
N MET A 754 15.66 -8.07 3.02
CA MET A 754 14.62 -8.29 2.00
C MET A 754 14.43 -7.05 1.12
N PRO A 755 14.49 -7.17 -0.22
CA PRO A 755 14.40 -6.00 -1.08
C PRO A 755 13.27 -6.08 -2.15
N LEU A 756 12.38 -5.07 -2.07
CA LEU A 756 11.71 -4.39 -3.19
C LEU A 756 10.45 -5.04 -3.81
N GLY A 757 9.42 -4.22 -3.99
CA GLY A 757 8.22 -4.58 -4.75
C GLY A 757 8.08 -3.81 -6.08
N GLY A 758 6.87 -3.90 -6.65
CA GLY A 758 6.49 -3.23 -7.90
C GLY A 758 5.66 -4.14 -8.80
N TRP A 759 4.35 -4.17 -8.57
CA TRP A 759 3.35 -5.06 -9.20
C TRP A 759 3.28 -6.51 -8.70
N ALA A 760 4.21 -6.95 -7.84
CA ALA A 760 4.08 -8.18 -7.05
C ALA A 760 3.28 -8.01 -5.72
N GLU A 761 2.59 -6.87 -5.53
CA GLU A 761 1.76 -6.53 -4.33
C GLU A 761 0.49 -7.43 -4.13
N GLU A 762 0.49 -8.62 -4.70
CA GLU A 762 -0.58 -9.63 -4.59
C GLU A 762 -0.03 -11.00 -4.14
N ASP A 763 1.27 -11.25 -4.37
CA ASP A 763 2.03 -12.44 -3.97
C ASP A 763 2.96 -12.15 -2.75
N GLU A 764 3.46 -10.92 -2.59
CA GLU A 764 4.30 -10.49 -1.44
C GLU A 764 3.60 -10.71 -0.08
N ASP A 765 2.27 -10.55 0.00
CA ASP A 765 1.48 -10.84 1.21
C ASP A 765 1.33 -12.36 1.50
N GLU A 766 1.69 -13.24 0.55
CA GLU A 766 1.52 -14.70 0.65
C GLU A 766 2.84 -15.43 0.99
N GLU A 767 4.01 -14.91 0.60
CA GLU A 767 5.32 -15.47 0.98
C GLU A 767 5.63 -15.29 2.48
N ASP A 768 5.26 -14.15 3.08
CA ASP A 768 5.39 -13.88 4.53
C ASP A 768 4.61 -14.90 5.40
N GLU A 769 3.54 -15.53 4.87
CA GLU A 769 2.78 -16.58 5.56
C GLU A 769 3.42 -17.98 5.40
N GLU A 770 4.20 -18.24 4.35
CA GLU A 770 4.79 -19.57 4.10
C GLU A 770 6.06 -19.86 4.92
N GLU A 771 6.85 -18.85 5.31
CA GLU A 771 8.03 -19.04 6.18
C GLU A 771 7.67 -19.17 7.68
N GLU A 772 6.60 -18.52 8.18
CA GLU A 772 6.16 -18.68 9.59
C GLU A 772 5.48 -20.06 9.84
N GLU A 773 4.80 -20.67 8.85
CA GLU A 773 4.21 -22.02 9.03
C GLU A 773 5.25 -23.16 8.92
N GLN A 774 6.36 -22.96 8.18
CA GLN A 774 7.48 -23.92 8.15
C GLN A 774 8.35 -23.89 9.41
N THR A 775 8.29 -22.82 10.20
CA THR A 775 9.00 -22.71 11.48
C THR A 775 8.16 -23.13 12.69
N THR A 776 6.91 -23.56 12.48
CA THR A 776 5.96 -23.98 13.53
C THR A 776 5.38 -25.39 13.37
N ARG A 777 6.01 -26.24 12.54
CA ARG A 777 5.69 -27.69 12.41
C ARG A 777 6.87 -28.59 12.78
#